data_AF-A0A1V5J5B7-F1
#
_entry.id   AF-A0A1V5J5B7-F1
#
_cell.length_a   1.000
_cell.length_b   1.000
_cell.length_c   1.000
_cell.angle_alpha   90.00
_cell.angle_beta   90.00
_cell.angle_gamma   90.00
#
_symmetry.space_group_name_H-M   'P 1'
#
loop_
_entity.id
_entity.type
_entity.pdbx_description
1 polymer ?
#
loop_
_entity_poly.entity_id
_entity_poly.type
_entity_poly.pdbx_seq_one_letter_code
_entity_poly.pdbx_strand_id
1 'polypeptide(L)'
;MSTVLVLVPSDDRAGLGYIFERAGMSAPTSISPSCRIEKVDVYPHSRQWVVHLAGDDAIGEECCEQICVAFRKILGDSCDVYIKPAAEGSGGHARPADILGYSNDPDSIDSGLLQGCWEQIARRVLDRAPSVGVWLGQARCHAADGRVIVEVPGDVQRTKLAERGCAALISDALRDIAGVRAPVSIEVGEFDALEVPGDSACMQPDVNTNAASVSRPAPSSQAPPAATEKRRGRRRRVVTDEGAIRGRRFSDAPQPLSGLIQGQKRAVVCGEVFGFEDKLTRAGLRIVSFCITDKQDSIACKCFCDPEEPPFELSEGQWARLRGDVQYDQYAREIVLVVSDIMPDSKPERRDTAEERRIELHLHTKMSAMDSVCDAESAIWQAAAWGHEAVAITDHGVVQSFPDAFAAGKKHGVKIIYGMEGYLVDDAGADDPPTYHITILARNAAGLRDLYELVSASHLKYFYRHPRLPRALLVKARSNLLIGSACAAGELFRAVLDGASDDELDRIASFYNYLEIMPAGNDEFLVRSGRLRGIDEVQAIAARIYGAGRRLGIPVVATGDVHFVEPSDEAYRRVLMAGQGYEDADHQAPLYYRTTDEMLREFAFLGERARREVVIDNPRIVAAQVECMRPVPDELATPEIEGAEDEVRTRTYVKARELYGDPLPEPVRSRLERELTSIIGNGFAVNYDIAAKLVQKSVDDGYPVGSRGSVGSSLVATMCGITEVNPLPPHYLCRDCHYSDFDHGVLVESGYDLPDSKCPRCGSKLGKEGQSIPFETFLGFDGDKVPDIDLNFSGEYQSTIHKYAEELFGADHVFRAGTIATVADKTAYGFARAYAESHRLTLRNAEISRLARGCSGVKRTTGQHPGGVMIVPKGRDVHEFTPVQHPANDRQSDIVTTHFEYKTIHDCLLKLDLLGHDDPTMIKMLEDLTGMSTGDVPMDDPATMSIFSGVEALGLDPEESGATVGTIAVPEFGTKFVRGMLEATRPRSFGELVRISGLSHGTDVWLSNAQSLIESGSARLTDVIACRDDIMNRLISDGLAPKDAFRIMERVRKGRGLADGDDQLMRDHGVPEWYIDSCNKIKYMFPKAHAAAYVTMSFRIAYFKVHHPIEFYACYFTIRASDFDSSVISMSAQDIREALSTIDANQDATGRDKSLAAIMEAVGEAKMRGITFLPVDIAKSCAARFAIENGSIRLPLVSVASLGDTAARSVVQAREERPFSSIQDLRDRTRLTRSHIDTLRDTGALAGLPETDQLSLF
;
A
#
# COMPACT_ATOMS: atom_id res chain seq x y z
N MET A 1 19.46 -17.90 -4.21
CA MET A 1 20.79 -18.32 -4.71
C MET A 1 21.93 -17.34 -4.38
N SER A 2 21.65 -16.12 -3.89
CA SER A 2 22.66 -15.11 -3.56
C SER A 2 23.68 -15.52 -2.47
N THR A 3 23.34 -16.45 -1.58
CA THR A 3 24.17 -16.88 -0.44
C THR A 3 25.39 -17.73 -0.81
N VAL A 4 25.44 -18.30 -2.03
CA VAL A 4 26.44 -19.32 -2.41
C VAL A 4 27.84 -18.71 -2.64
N LEU A 5 27.92 -17.41 -2.94
CA LEU A 5 29.16 -16.74 -3.35
C LEU A 5 30.10 -16.30 -2.21
N VAL A 6 29.76 -16.58 -0.94
CA VAL A 6 30.50 -16.07 0.23
C VAL A 6 31.59 -17.03 0.76
N LEU A 7 31.59 -18.30 0.33
CA LEU A 7 32.32 -19.39 1.01
C LEU A 7 33.36 -20.14 0.16
N VAL A 8 33.76 -19.58 -0.99
CA VAL A 8 34.93 -20.09 -1.74
C VAL A 8 36.18 -19.36 -1.24
N PRO A 9 37.23 -20.05 -0.76
CA PRO A 9 38.42 -19.39 -0.21
C PRO A 9 39.16 -18.55 -1.26
N SER A 10 39.29 -17.25 -0.97
CA SER A 10 40.46 -16.45 -1.38
C SER A 10 41.42 -16.40 -0.19
N ASP A 11 42.70 -16.07 -0.41
CA ASP A 11 43.71 -16.12 0.67
C ASP A 11 43.32 -15.28 1.90
N ASP A 12 42.68 -14.11 1.72
CA ASP A 12 42.17 -13.25 2.81
C ASP A 12 40.92 -13.79 3.55
N ARG A 13 40.31 -14.89 3.09
CA ARG A 13 39.01 -15.41 3.59
C ARG A 13 39.05 -16.87 4.05
N ALA A 14 40.21 -17.52 4.05
CA ALA A 14 40.34 -18.93 4.39
C ALA A 14 40.26 -19.23 5.91
N GLY A 15 40.36 -18.21 6.77
CA GLY A 15 40.35 -18.37 8.23
C GLY A 15 38.94 -18.56 8.81
N LEU A 16 38.78 -19.55 9.69
CA LEU A 16 37.49 -19.85 10.35
C LEU A 16 36.90 -18.67 11.15
N GLY A 17 37.74 -17.79 11.70
CA GLY A 17 37.30 -16.60 12.44
C GLY A 17 36.34 -15.70 11.65
N TYR A 18 36.58 -15.53 10.34
CA TYR A 18 35.70 -14.75 9.44
C TYR A 18 34.31 -15.39 9.28
N ILE A 19 34.21 -16.72 9.37
CA ILE A 19 32.92 -17.43 9.34
C ILE A 19 32.15 -17.20 10.64
N PHE A 20 32.80 -17.29 11.79
CA PHE A 20 32.13 -17.00 13.07
C PHE A 20 31.68 -15.53 13.15
N GLU A 21 32.52 -14.58 12.74
CA GLU A 21 32.16 -13.15 12.63
C GLU A 21 30.95 -12.93 11.71
N ARG A 22 30.96 -13.52 10.50
CA ARG A 22 29.82 -13.47 9.56
C ARG A 22 28.53 -14.11 10.09
N ALA A 23 28.65 -15.09 10.99
CA ALA A 23 27.52 -15.73 11.65
C ALA A 23 27.02 -14.98 12.90
N GLY A 24 27.64 -13.85 13.27
CA GLY A 24 27.35 -13.13 14.51
C GLY A 24 27.74 -13.92 15.76
N MET A 25 28.79 -14.74 15.67
CA MET A 25 29.24 -15.66 16.72
C MET A 25 30.69 -15.36 17.11
N SER A 26 31.03 -15.58 18.38
CA SER A 26 32.43 -15.61 18.81
C SER A 26 33.07 -16.93 18.38
N ALA A 27 34.27 -16.89 17.79
CA ALA A 27 35.03 -18.10 17.49
C ALA A 27 35.47 -18.79 18.80
N PRO A 28 35.27 -20.11 18.97
CA PRO A 28 35.70 -20.82 20.17
C PRO A 28 37.22 -20.83 20.30
N THR A 29 37.71 -20.63 21.52
CA THR A 29 39.15 -20.56 21.86
C THR A 29 39.92 -21.87 21.65
N SER A 30 39.22 -22.95 21.30
CA SER A 30 39.79 -24.26 20.94
C SER A 30 40.19 -24.38 19.46
N ILE A 31 39.84 -23.43 18.59
CA ILE A 31 40.29 -23.43 17.19
C ILE A 31 41.73 -22.92 17.11
N SER A 32 42.65 -23.78 16.67
CA SER A 32 44.03 -23.41 16.40
C SER A 32 44.10 -22.37 15.26
N PRO A 33 44.90 -21.29 15.37
CA PRO A 33 45.04 -20.28 14.30
C PRO A 33 45.59 -20.82 12.98
N SER A 34 46.19 -22.03 12.98
CA SER A 34 46.64 -22.75 11.78
C SER A 34 45.49 -23.40 11.00
N CYS A 35 44.31 -23.55 11.61
CA CYS A 35 43.16 -24.22 11.02
C CYS A 35 42.41 -23.30 10.03
N ARG A 36 42.38 -23.72 8.77
CA ARG A 36 41.79 -22.98 7.64
C ARG A 36 40.92 -23.86 6.76
N ILE A 37 39.97 -23.26 6.06
CA ILE A 37 39.13 -23.94 5.08
C ILE A 37 39.98 -24.19 3.82
N GLU A 38 40.24 -25.46 3.51
CA GLU A 38 40.98 -25.87 2.32
C GLU A 38 40.07 -25.79 1.09
N LYS A 39 38.85 -26.33 1.19
CA LYS A 39 37.83 -26.30 0.15
C LYS A 39 36.44 -26.57 0.71
N VAL A 40 35.41 -26.25 -0.06
CA VAL A 40 34.02 -26.58 0.26
C VAL A 40 33.39 -27.27 -0.95
N ASP A 41 33.05 -28.55 -0.80
CA ASP A 41 32.32 -29.29 -1.83
C ASP A 41 30.81 -29.05 -1.64
N VAL A 42 30.15 -28.45 -2.63
CA VAL A 42 28.70 -28.15 -2.60
C VAL A 42 27.96 -29.12 -3.49
N TYR A 43 26.88 -29.73 -2.97
CA TYR A 43 26.00 -30.65 -3.69
C TYR A 43 24.60 -30.01 -3.82
N PRO A 44 24.32 -29.24 -4.90
CA PRO A 44 23.14 -28.37 -4.95
C PRO A 44 21.81 -29.11 -4.88
N HIS A 45 21.76 -30.34 -5.41
CA HIS A 45 20.54 -31.16 -5.46
C HIS A 45 20.17 -31.79 -4.11
N SER A 46 21.14 -32.03 -3.22
CA SER A 46 20.89 -32.51 -1.85
C SER A 46 20.96 -31.42 -0.80
N ARG A 47 21.29 -30.16 -1.18
CA ARG A 47 21.57 -29.03 -0.28
C ARG A 47 22.66 -29.32 0.75
N GLN A 48 23.59 -30.22 0.43
CA GLN A 48 24.69 -30.61 1.30
C GLN A 48 25.96 -29.80 0.99
N TRP A 49 26.66 -29.41 2.05
CA TRP A 49 27.90 -28.64 2.04
C TRP A 49 28.94 -29.40 2.87
N VAL A 50 30.06 -29.79 2.25
CA VAL A 50 31.16 -30.49 2.93
C VAL A 50 32.37 -29.57 2.99
N VAL A 51 32.65 -29.04 4.17
CA VAL A 51 33.77 -28.12 4.44
C VAL A 51 34.98 -28.96 4.83
N HIS A 52 36.07 -28.85 4.06
CA HIS A 52 37.34 -29.54 4.34
C HIS A 52 38.27 -28.55 5.03
N LEU A 53 38.84 -28.95 6.17
CA LEU A 53 39.70 -28.12 7.00
C LEU A 53 41.13 -28.65 6.99
N ALA A 54 42.09 -27.77 6.73
CA ALA A 54 43.52 -28.05 6.80
C ALA A 54 44.13 -27.37 8.03
N GLY A 55 44.97 -28.10 8.77
CA GLY A 55 45.69 -27.66 9.96
C GLY A 55 46.41 -28.86 10.58
N ASP A 56 47.42 -28.61 11.42
CA ASP A 56 48.25 -29.66 12.03
C ASP A 56 47.64 -30.26 13.31
N ASP A 57 46.55 -29.69 13.82
CA ASP A 57 45.89 -30.06 15.08
C ASP A 57 44.56 -30.80 14.85
N ALA A 58 44.30 -31.85 15.65
CA ALA A 58 43.04 -32.59 15.59
C ALA A 58 41.86 -31.77 16.17
N ILE A 59 40.88 -31.48 15.32
CA ILE A 59 39.69 -30.70 15.67
C ILE A 59 38.67 -31.61 16.40
N GLY A 60 38.31 -31.27 17.63
CA GLY A 60 37.31 -32.00 18.42
C GLY A 60 35.90 -31.90 17.86
N GLU A 61 35.07 -32.92 18.12
CA GLU A 61 33.71 -33.08 17.58
C GLU A 61 32.79 -31.88 17.92
N GLU A 62 32.81 -31.41 19.16
CA GLU A 62 32.09 -30.21 19.62
C GLU A 62 32.49 -28.95 18.83
N CYS A 63 33.75 -28.85 18.41
CA CYS A 63 34.25 -27.73 17.63
C CYS A 63 33.77 -27.82 16.16
N CYS A 64 33.75 -29.02 15.59
CA CYS A 64 33.14 -29.28 14.27
C CYS A 64 31.65 -28.94 14.26
N GLU A 65 30.89 -29.26 15.31
CA GLU A 65 29.49 -28.85 15.43
C GLU A 65 29.32 -27.33 15.47
N GLN A 66 30.13 -26.61 16.24
CA GLN A 66 30.07 -25.15 16.29
C GLN A 66 30.39 -24.49 14.94
N ILE A 67 31.33 -25.05 14.16
CA ILE A 67 31.60 -24.60 12.78
C ILE A 67 30.38 -24.90 11.89
N CYS A 68 29.78 -26.09 11.97
CA CYS A 68 28.54 -26.40 11.25
C CYS A 68 27.40 -25.43 11.58
N VAL A 69 27.22 -25.04 12.85
CA VAL A 69 26.20 -24.06 13.27
C VAL A 69 26.48 -22.68 12.67
N ALA A 70 27.73 -22.21 12.68
CA ALA A 70 28.10 -20.94 12.06
C ALA A 70 27.83 -20.93 10.55
N PHE A 71 28.17 -22.00 9.84
CA PHE A 71 27.85 -22.17 8.42
C PHE A 71 26.34 -22.22 8.15
N ARG A 72 25.54 -22.93 8.99
CA ARG A 72 24.07 -22.97 8.85
C ARG A 72 23.42 -21.61 9.09
N LYS A 73 23.89 -20.82 10.07
CA LYS A 73 23.42 -19.43 10.25
C LYS A 73 23.67 -18.55 9.01
N ILE A 74 24.79 -18.74 8.32
CA ILE A 74 25.11 -17.98 7.09
C ILE A 74 24.30 -18.48 5.89
N LEU A 75 24.10 -19.80 5.77
CA LEU A 75 23.48 -20.44 4.60
C LEU A 75 21.94 -20.61 4.70
N GLY A 76 21.39 -20.51 5.92
CA GLY A 76 20.02 -20.84 6.28
C GLY A 76 19.87 -22.29 6.74
N ASP A 77 19.00 -22.52 7.73
CA ASP A 77 18.80 -23.81 8.44
C ASP A 77 18.29 -24.98 7.58
N SER A 78 18.03 -24.74 6.28
CA SER A 78 17.59 -25.78 5.32
C SER A 78 18.73 -26.30 4.42
N CYS A 79 19.97 -26.18 4.90
CA CYS A 79 21.19 -26.72 4.30
C CYS A 79 21.94 -27.62 5.29
N ASP A 80 22.30 -28.83 4.85
CA ASP A 80 23.07 -29.79 5.63
C ASP A 80 24.57 -29.47 5.50
N VAL A 81 25.25 -29.22 6.62
CA VAL A 81 26.68 -28.90 6.66
C VAL A 81 27.43 -29.99 7.42
N TYR A 82 28.56 -30.43 6.86
CA TYR A 82 29.48 -31.41 7.43
C TYR A 82 30.93 -30.91 7.38
N ILE A 83 31.71 -31.20 8.41
CA ILE A 83 33.15 -30.92 8.47
C ILE A 83 33.95 -32.19 8.17
N LYS A 84 35.00 -32.05 7.35
CA LYS A 84 36.05 -33.06 7.18
C LYS A 84 37.41 -32.48 7.64
N PRO A 85 37.99 -32.98 8.75
CA PRO A 85 39.37 -32.69 9.09
C PRO A 85 40.33 -33.33 8.07
N ALA A 86 41.47 -32.69 7.82
CA ALA A 86 42.56 -33.29 7.05
C ALA A 86 43.07 -34.56 7.76
N ALA A 87 43.06 -35.69 7.05
CA ALA A 87 43.52 -36.98 7.58
C ALA A 87 44.96 -37.26 7.16
N GLU A 88 45.73 -37.91 8.05
CA GLU A 88 47.09 -38.36 7.79
C GLU A 88 47.18 -39.30 6.57
N GLY A 89 48.33 -39.25 5.88
CA GLY A 89 48.45 -39.80 4.54
C GLY A 89 48.65 -41.32 4.43
N SER A 90 48.04 -41.86 3.36
CA SER A 90 48.43 -43.07 2.59
C SER A 90 48.15 -44.48 3.16
N GLY A 91 47.43 -45.29 2.35
CA GLY A 91 47.64 -46.75 2.32
C GLY A 91 46.41 -47.66 2.19
N GLY A 92 46.10 -48.11 0.96
CA GLY A 92 45.46 -49.42 0.73
C GLY A 92 43.91 -49.48 0.71
N HIS A 93 43.37 -50.38 -0.11
CA HIS A 93 41.92 -50.56 -0.28
C HIS A 93 41.25 -51.34 0.85
N ALA A 94 40.15 -50.77 1.38
CA ALA A 94 38.98 -51.52 1.83
C ALA A 94 37.72 -50.73 1.46
N ARG A 95 36.64 -51.41 1.07
CA ARG A 95 35.34 -50.75 0.85
C ARG A 95 34.62 -50.67 2.20
N PRO A 96 33.90 -49.58 2.53
CA PRO A 96 33.07 -49.54 3.74
C PRO A 96 31.78 -50.36 3.54
N ALA A 97 31.93 -51.68 3.49
CA ALA A 97 30.86 -52.66 3.68
C ALA A 97 31.03 -53.42 5.02
N ASP A 98 32.20 -53.30 5.67
CA ASP A 98 32.65 -54.23 6.72
C ASP A 98 32.63 -53.65 8.15
N ILE A 99 32.01 -52.48 8.39
CA ILE A 99 32.02 -51.82 9.72
C ILE A 99 30.64 -51.79 10.41
N LEU A 100 29.54 -52.07 9.70
CA LEU A 100 28.21 -52.22 10.29
C LEU A 100 27.57 -53.51 9.79
N GLY A 101 27.66 -54.56 10.60
CA GLY A 101 27.23 -55.91 10.25
C GLY A 101 25.71 -56.03 10.16
N TYR A 102 25.16 -55.79 8.96
CA TYR A 102 23.75 -56.03 8.63
C TYR A 102 23.61 -57.10 7.54
N SER A 103 22.66 -58.00 7.76
CA SER A 103 22.42 -59.17 6.90
C SER A 103 21.73 -58.76 5.59
N ASN A 104 22.14 -59.36 4.46
CA ASN A 104 21.44 -59.26 3.17
C ASN A 104 20.44 -60.42 2.97
N ASP A 105 19.73 -60.81 4.03
CA ASP A 105 18.78 -61.92 4.01
C ASP A 105 17.33 -61.38 3.88
N PRO A 106 16.59 -61.66 2.79
CA PRO A 106 15.25 -61.12 2.59
C PRO A 106 14.23 -61.51 3.67
N ASP A 107 14.46 -62.60 4.40
CA ASP A 107 13.59 -63.09 5.47
C ASP A 107 13.83 -62.41 6.83
N SER A 108 14.69 -61.38 6.91
CA SER A 108 15.06 -60.71 8.17
C SER A 108 14.23 -59.46 8.53
N ILE A 109 13.07 -59.23 7.89
CA ILE A 109 12.19 -58.10 8.21
C ILE A 109 11.30 -58.45 9.41
N ASP A 110 11.84 -58.30 10.61
CA ASP A 110 11.03 -58.32 11.83
C ASP A 110 10.11 -57.08 11.88
N SER A 111 8.83 -57.30 12.20
CA SER A 111 7.87 -56.22 12.43
C SER A 111 8.31 -55.26 13.54
N GLY A 112 9.08 -55.75 14.53
CA GLY A 112 9.70 -54.90 15.56
C GLY A 112 10.71 -53.89 15.01
N LEU A 113 11.52 -54.28 14.01
CA LEU A 113 12.46 -53.36 13.35
C LEU A 113 11.69 -52.27 12.58
N LEU A 114 10.68 -52.67 11.82
CA LEU A 114 9.90 -51.77 10.98
C LEU A 114 9.14 -50.73 11.81
N GLN A 115 8.54 -51.16 12.92
CA GLN A 115 7.79 -50.28 13.83
C GLN A 115 8.70 -49.25 14.52
N GLY A 116 9.96 -49.61 14.79
CA GLY A 116 10.97 -48.71 15.37
C GLY A 116 11.51 -47.64 14.42
N CYS A 117 11.46 -47.86 13.11
CA CYS A 117 11.96 -46.89 12.10
C CYS A 117 10.87 -46.24 11.25
N TRP A 118 9.60 -46.61 11.41
CA TRP A 118 8.48 -46.12 10.58
C TRP A 118 8.33 -44.60 10.58
N GLU A 119 8.43 -43.93 11.72
CA GLU A 119 8.34 -42.46 11.76
C GLU A 119 9.45 -41.78 10.93
N GLN A 120 10.66 -42.34 10.94
CA GLN A 120 11.78 -41.82 10.16
C GLN A 120 11.56 -42.07 8.66
N ILE A 121 11.03 -43.24 8.29
CA ILE A 121 10.65 -43.60 6.91
C ILE A 121 9.54 -42.67 6.41
N ALA A 122 8.46 -42.50 7.19
CA ALA A 122 7.35 -41.63 6.85
C ALA A 122 7.80 -40.16 6.70
N ARG A 123 8.67 -39.68 7.59
CA ARG A 123 9.28 -38.34 7.52
C ARG A 123 10.19 -38.18 6.29
N ARG A 124 10.94 -39.22 5.91
CA ARG A 124 11.80 -39.19 4.72
C ARG A 124 11.03 -39.25 3.40
N VAL A 125 9.88 -39.92 3.38
CA VAL A 125 8.93 -39.87 2.25
C VAL A 125 8.25 -38.50 2.19
N LEU A 126 7.92 -37.91 3.34
CA LEU A 126 7.40 -36.55 3.47
C LEU A 126 8.36 -35.48 2.91
N ASP A 127 9.66 -35.57 3.15
CA ASP A 127 10.67 -34.66 2.56
C ASP A 127 10.59 -34.64 1.03
N ARG A 128 10.34 -35.80 0.41
CA ARG A 128 10.29 -35.98 -1.06
C ARG A 128 8.90 -35.74 -1.64
N ALA A 129 7.84 -35.90 -0.84
CA ALA A 129 6.44 -35.72 -1.23
C ALA A 129 5.61 -35.13 -0.07
N PRO A 130 5.72 -33.82 0.23
CA PRO A 130 5.06 -33.22 1.40
C PRO A 130 3.52 -33.37 1.41
N SER A 131 2.92 -33.44 0.21
CA SER A 131 1.48 -33.54 0.02
C SER A 131 0.84 -34.85 0.50
N VAL A 132 1.62 -35.89 0.82
CA VAL A 132 1.09 -37.18 1.31
C VAL A 132 1.10 -37.34 2.83
N GLY A 133 1.61 -36.34 3.57
CA GLY A 133 1.81 -36.41 5.02
C GLY A 133 0.56 -36.75 5.83
N VAL A 134 -0.58 -36.16 5.47
CA VAL A 134 -1.87 -36.36 6.16
C VAL A 134 -2.33 -37.84 6.08
N TRP A 135 -1.93 -38.56 5.02
CA TRP A 135 -2.31 -39.95 4.80
C TRP A 135 -1.29 -40.95 5.35
N LEU A 136 0.01 -40.61 5.31
CA LEU A 136 1.07 -41.41 5.93
C LEU A 136 1.10 -41.30 7.46
N GLY A 137 0.77 -40.13 8.03
CA GLY A 137 0.69 -39.94 9.49
C GLY A 137 -0.45 -40.70 10.18
N GLN A 138 -1.37 -41.29 9.40
CA GLN A 138 -2.42 -42.19 9.88
C GLN A 138 -2.20 -43.65 9.44
N ALA A 139 -1.07 -43.94 8.78
CA ALA A 139 -0.79 -45.27 8.24
C ALA A 139 -0.11 -46.17 9.28
N ARG A 140 -0.58 -47.42 9.38
CA ARG A 140 0.10 -48.49 10.12
C ARG A 140 0.95 -49.30 9.14
N CYS A 141 2.09 -49.81 9.58
CA CYS A 141 2.94 -50.68 8.77
C CYS A 141 3.24 -51.99 9.49
N HIS A 142 3.27 -53.09 8.75
CA HIS A 142 3.76 -54.37 9.27
C HIS A 142 4.44 -55.19 8.16
N ALA A 143 5.25 -56.18 8.55
CA ALA A 143 5.90 -57.09 7.62
C ALA A 143 5.12 -58.40 7.55
N ALA A 144 4.80 -58.86 6.33
CA ALA A 144 4.12 -60.13 6.08
C ALA A 144 4.58 -60.69 4.73
N ASP A 145 4.77 -62.01 4.63
CA ASP A 145 5.14 -62.72 3.39
C ASP A 145 6.31 -62.08 2.60
N GLY A 146 7.35 -61.60 3.28
CA GLY A 146 8.53 -60.98 2.65
C GLY A 146 8.29 -59.59 2.03
N ARG A 147 7.17 -58.94 2.36
CA ARG A 147 6.81 -57.58 1.92
C ARG A 147 6.38 -56.70 3.09
N VAL A 148 6.45 -55.39 2.89
CA VAL A 148 5.93 -54.39 3.82
C VAL A 148 4.53 -53.98 3.40
N ILE A 149 3.55 -54.19 4.27
CA ILE A 149 2.17 -53.78 4.07
C ILE A 149 1.95 -52.48 4.84
N VAL A 150 1.50 -51.44 4.13
CA VAL A 150 1.18 -50.12 4.67
C VAL A 150 -0.33 -49.95 4.62
N GLU A 151 -0.97 -50.15 5.77
CA GLU A 151 -2.41 -50.01 5.93
C GLU A 151 -2.79 -48.54 6.13
N VAL A 152 -3.85 -48.10 5.46
CA VAL A 152 -4.42 -46.75 5.62
C VAL A 152 -5.93 -46.79 5.88
N PRO A 153 -6.52 -45.76 6.52
CA PRO A 153 -7.92 -45.83 7.00
C PRO A 153 -9.01 -45.79 5.92
N GLY A 154 -8.67 -45.79 4.63
CA GLY A 154 -9.67 -45.73 3.55
C GLY A 154 -9.11 -45.79 2.13
N ASP A 155 -9.99 -46.16 1.18
CA ASP A 155 -9.67 -46.29 -0.25
C ASP A 155 -9.16 -44.98 -0.89
N VAL A 156 -9.62 -43.82 -0.40
CA VAL A 156 -9.19 -42.50 -0.91
C VAL A 156 -7.70 -42.29 -0.63
N GLN A 157 -7.26 -42.58 0.59
CA GLN A 157 -5.87 -42.51 1.02
C GLN A 157 -5.01 -43.49 0.22
N ARG A 158 -5.44 -44.76 0.08
CA ARG A 158 -4.70 -45.77 -0.71
C ARG A 158 -4.51 -45.31 -2.15
N THR A 159 -5.58 -44.80 -2.77
CA THR A 159 -5.57 -44.34 -4.17
C THR A 159 -4.63 -43.14 -4.35
N LYS A 160 -4.68 -42.14 -3.46
CA LYS A 160 -3.82 -40.95 -3.54
C LYS A 160 -2.34 -41.27 -3.27
N LEU A 161 -2.03 -42.22 -2.39
CA LEU A 161 -0.65 -42.69 -2.17
C LEU A 161 -0.12 -43.48 -3.38
N ALA A 162 -0.97 -44.29 -4.02
CA ALA A 162 -0.61 -45.05 -5.22
C ALA A 162 -0.36 -44.14 -6.44
N GLU A 163 -1.24 -43.16 -6.70
CA GLU A 163 -1.06 -42.14 -7.76
C GLU A 163 0.28 -41.37 -7.64
N ARG A 164 0.80 -41.24 -6.42
CA ARG A 164 2.06 -40.54 -6.11
C ARG A 164 3.27 -41.47 -6.00
N GLY A 165 3.13 -42.76 -6.32
CA GLY A 165 4.23 -43.73 -6.30
C GLY A 165 4.80 -44.00 -4.91
N CYS A 166 4.05 -43.76 -3.83
CA CYS A 166 4.58 -43.80 -2.46
C CYS A 166 5.19 -45.16 -2.08
N ALA A 167 4.68 -46.27 -2.62
CA ALA A 167 5.27 -47.60 -2.39
C ALA A 167 6.76 -47.67 -2.79
N ALA A 168 7.17 -47.02 -3.89
CA ALA A 168 8.57 -46.95 -4.29
C ALA A 168 9.39 -46.04 -3.37
N LEU A 169 8.83 -44.88 -2.98
CA LEU A 169 9.49 -43.95 -2.05
C LEU A 169 9.70 -44.58 -0.66
N ILE A 170 8.73 -45.36 -0.17
CA ILE A 170 8.83 -46.11 1.10
C ILE A 170 9.87 -47.23 0.97
N SER A 171 9.92 -47.95 -0.16
CA SER A 171 10.93 -48.99 -0.42
C SER A 171 12.36 -48.41 -0.50
N ASP A 172 12.54 -47.25 -1.12
CA ASP A 172 13.82 -46.55 -1.15
C ASP A 172 14.19 -45.99 0.24
N ALA A 173 13.24 -45.44 0.99
CA ALA A 173 13.47 -44.97 2.36
C ALA A 173 13.81 -46.11 3.33
N LEU A 174 13.20 -47.29 3.17
CA LEU A 174 13.55 -48.52 3.89
C LEU A 174 14.99 -48.95 3.62
N ARG A 175 15.43 -48.91 2.36
CA ARG A 175 16.83 -49.19 2.01
C ARG A 175 17.77 -48.14 2.61
N ASP A 176 17.42 -46.86 2.49
CA ASP A 176 18.28 -45.74 2.91
C ASP A 176 18.39 -45.62 4.46
N ILE A 177 17.39 -46.08 5.22
CA ILE A 177 17.32 -45.98 6.71
C ILE A 177 17.65 -47.31 7.41
N ALA A 178 17.08 -48.43 6.93
CA ALA A 178 17.19 -49.74 7.56
C ALA A 178 18.09 -50.73 6.79
N GLY A 179 18.69 -50.32 5.66
CA GLY A 179 19.54 -51.16 4.82
C GLY A 179 18.82 -52.20 3.96
N VAL A 180 17.53 -52.46 4.22
CA VAL A 180 16.75 -53.54 3.59
C VAL A 180 15.85 -53.00 2.48
N ARG A 181 15.84 -53.66 1.31
CA ARG A 181 14.96 -53.32 0.19
C ARG A 181 13.79 -54.31 0.08
N ALA A 182 12.64 -53.92 0.63
CA ALA A 182 11.41 -54.71 0.58
C ALA A 182 10.45 -54.21 -0.52
N PRO A 183 9.64 -55.09 -1.16
CA PRO A 183 8.44 -54.66 -1.87
C PRO A 183 7.43 -54.08 -0.88
N VAL A 184 6.75 -53.00 -1.27
CA VAL A 184 5.75 -52.31 -0.44
C VAL A 184 4.38 -52.42 -1.11
N SER A 185 3.36 -52.93 -0.40
CA SER A 185 1.95 -52.76 -0.77
C SER A 185 1.29 -51.73 0.13
N ILE A 186 0.34 -50.97 -0.42
CA ILE A 186 -0.49 -50.04 0.35
C ILE A 186 -1.92 -50.58 0.31
N GLU A 187 -2.48 -50.88 1.47
CA GLU A 187 -3.73 -51.63 1.64
C GLU A 187 -4.67 -50.86 2.58
N VAL A 188 -5.95 -51.23 2.67
CA VAL A 188 -6.91 -50.57 3.57
C VAL A 188 -7.11 -51.48 4.77
N GLY A 189 -6.65 -51.05 5.94
CA GLY A 189 -6.74 -51.82 7.19
C GLY A 189 -7.96 -51.46 8.02
N GLU A 190 -8.24 -52.26 9.04
CA GLU A 190 -9.24 -51.93 10.06
C GLU A 190 -8.59 -51.08 11.16
N PHE A 191 -9.06 -49.85 11.32
CA PHE A 191 -8.61 -48.91 12.34
C PHE A 191 -9.71 -48.72 13.38
N ASP A 192 -9.39 -48.94 14.64
CA ASP A 192 -10.31 -48.73 15.75
C ASP A 192 -10.78 -47.27 15.79
N ALA A 193 -12.07 -47.07 16.08
CA ALA A 193 -12.57 -45.74 16.37
C ALA A 193 -11.94 -45.22 17.66
N LEU A 194 -11.44 -43.98 17.64
CA LEU A 194 -10.81 -43.31 18.79
C LEU A 194 -11.65 -43.49 20.07
N GLU A 195 -11.07 -44.12 21.09
CA GLU A 195 -11.73 -44.31 22.37
C GLU A 195 -11.99 -42.96 23.04
N VAL A 196 -13.27 -42.69 23.31
CA VAL A 196 -13.69 -41.62 24.22
C VAL A 196 -13.61 -42.19 25.65
N PRO A 197 -12.89 -41.56 26.59
CA PRO A 197 -12.86 -42.00 27.99
C PRO A 197 -14.27 -41.96 28.59
N GLY A 198 -14.85 -43.14 28.84
CA GLY A 198 -16.23 -43.31 29.29
C GLY A 198 -16.37 -43.49 30.80
N ASP A 199 -17.06 -42.54 31.42
CA ASP A 199 -17.47 -42.45 32.83
C ASP A 199 -17.67 -43.74 33.65
N SER A 200 -17.30 -43.65 34.94
CA SER A 200 -17.97 -44.45 35.97
C SER A 200 -18.65 -43.55 37.01
N ALA A 201 -19.99 -43.55 37.01
CA ALA A 201 -20.82 -43.75 38.19
C ALA A 201 -22.34 -43.71 37.85
N CYS A 202 -23.02 -44.84 38.09
CA CYS A 202 -24.48 -45.00 38.23
C CYS A 202 -25.35 -44.97 36.94
N MET A 203 -26.22 -45.95 36.64
CA MET A 203 -26.38 -47.36 37.05
C MET A 203 -27.23 -48.10 35.98
N GLN A 204 -27.18 -49.45 35.97
CA GLN A 204 -28.07 -50.36 35.21
C GLN A 204 -29.40 -50.61 35.97
N PRO A 205 -30.25 -51.63 35.66
CA PRO A 205 -30.52 -52.38 34.41
C PRO A 205 -32.03 -52.34 34.02
N ASP A 206 -32.47 -52.77 32.81
CA ASP A 206 -33.04 -54.10 32.44
C ASP A 206 -33.81 -53.92 31.08
N VAL A 207 -34.22 -54.88 30.22
CA VAL A 207 -33.93 -56.32 29.96
C VAL A 207 -34.47 -56.70 28.55
N ASN A 208 -33.67 -57.37 27.69
CA ASN A 208 -34.05 -58.19 26.49
C ASN A 208 -34.94 -57.60 25.34
N THR A 209 -34.89 -58.03 24.07
CA THR A 209 -34.27 -59.22 23.41
C THR A 209 -34.10 -59.00 21.89
N ASN A 210 -33.09 -59.67 21.30
CA ASN A 210 -33.02 -60.25 19.94
C ASN A 210 -33.14 -59.36 18.66
N ALA A 211 -32.61 -59.75 17.50
CA ALA A 211 -31.38 -60.47 17.08
C ALA A 211 -31.44 -60.73 15.56
N ALA A 212 -30.29 -60.67 14.86
CA ALA A 212 -30.04 -61.35 13.57
C ALA A 212 -30.86 -60.90 12.31
N SER A 213 -30.39 -61.00 11.05
CA SER A 213 -29.04 -61.24 10.48
C SER A 213 -29.05 -61.09 8.93
N VAL A 214 -27.87 -61.23 8.30
CA VAL A 214 -27.62 -61.61 6.87
C VAL A 214 -27.68 -60.53 5.74
N SER A 215 -26.46 -60.13 5.35
CA SER A 215 -25.90 -59.82 4.00
C SER A 215 -26.73 -59.23 2.85
N ARG A 216 -26.13 -58.20 2.21
CA ARG A 216 -26.33 -57.80 0.80
C ARG A 216 -25.68 -58.82 -0.16
N PRO A 217 -26.08 -58.81 -1.44
CA PRO A 217 -25.10 -58.77 -2.53
C PRO A 217 -25.26 -57.51 -3.41
N ALA A 218 -24.19 -57.19 -4.14
CA ALA A 218 -24.09 -56.09 -5.10
C ALA A 218 -24.13 -56.63 -6.56
N PRO A 219 -23.69 -55.90 -7.59
CA PRO A 219 -24.38 -54.76 -8.20
C PRO A 219 -24.64 -54.96 -9.71
N SER A 220 -25.63 -54.27 -10.31
CA SER A 220 -25.59 -53.95 -11.76
C SER A 220 -26.59 -52.88 -12.21
N SER A 221 -26.15 -52.13 -13.22
CA SER A 221 -26.89 -51.32 -14.21
C SER A 221 -28.41 -51.14 -14.09
N GLN A 222 -28.87 -49.88 -14.05
CA GLN A 222 -29.77 -49.29 -15.06
C GLN A 222 -29.94 -47.77 -14.85
N ALA A 223 -30.07 -47.03 -15.96
CA ALA A 223 -30.63 -45.69 -15.98
C ALA A 223 -32.10 -45.76 -16.44
N PRO A 224 -32.85 -44.66 -16.35
CA PRO A 224 -33.51 -44.12 -15.15
C PRO A 224 -35.02 -44.44 -15.14
N PRO A 225 -35.74 -44.08 -14.07
CA PRO A 225 -37.12 -43.64 -14.26
C PRO A 225 -37.46 -42.28 -13.63
N ALA A 226 -38.20 -41.52 -14.44
CA ALA A 226 -39.05 -40.36 -14.16
C ALA A 226 -39.19 -39.82 -12.73
N ALA A 227 -38.94 -38.51 -12.63
CA ALA A 227 -39.72 -37.52 -11.88
C ALA A 227 -40.69 -38.04 -10.79
N THR A 228 -40.29 -37.87 -9.54
CA THR A 228 -41.23 -37.72 -8.41
C THR A 228 -40.97 -36.39 -7.72
N GLU A 229 -42.01 -35.55 -7.66
CA GLU A 229 -41.95 -34.21 -7.10
C GLU A 229 -41.60 -34.24 -5.60
N LYS A 230 -40.37 -33.88 -5.24
CA LYS A 230 -40.07 -33.52 -3.85
C LYS A 230 -40.70 -32.17 -3.54
N ARG A 231 -41.84 -32.22 -2.85
CA ARG A 231 -42.50 -31.10 -2.16
C ARG A 231 -41.46 -30.08 -1.67
N ARG A 232 -41.48 -28.86 -2.23
CA ARG A 232 -40.81 -27.70 -1.64
C ARG A 232 -41.40 -27.49 -0.23
N GLY A 233 -40.61 -27.77 0.81
CA GLY A 233 -40.96 -27.36 2.16
C GLY A 233 -41.04 -25.83 2.19
N ARG A 234 -42.23 -25.28 2.46
CA ARG A 234 -42.37 -23.85 2.76
C ARG A 234 -41.47 -23.55 3.97
N ARG A 235 -40.41 -22.74 3.77
CA ARG A 235 -39.70 -22.12 4.89
C ARG A 235 -40.71 -21.32 5.71
N ARG A 236 -40.59 -21.40 7.04
CA ARG A 236 -41.43 -20.58 7.93
C ARG A 236 -40.94 -19.15 7.80
N ARG A 237 -41.84 -18.24 7.39
CA ARG A 237 -41.59 -16.79 7.40
C ARG A 237 -41.05 -16.38 8.76
N VAL A 238 -39.89 -15.73 8.79
CA VAL A 238 -39.32 -15.17 10.02
C VAL A 238 -40.28 -14.08 10.51
N VAL A 239 -40.65 -14.14 11.78
CA VAL A 239 -41.42 -13.10 12.45
C VAL A 239 -40.44 -12.42 13.40
N THR A 240 -40.20 -11.14 13.17
CA THR A 240 -39.36 -10.31 14.05
C THR A 240 -40.24 -9.75 15.16
N ASP A 241 -39.86 -10.01 16.41
CA ASP A 241 -40.53 -9.45 17.59
C ASP A 241 -40.21 -7.95 17.72
N GLU A 242 -41.16 -7.15 18.20
CA GLU A 242 -40.96 -5.71 18.42
C GLU A 242 -39.72 -5.46 19.29
N GLY A 243 -38.74 -4.66 18.82
CA GLY A 243 -37.49 -4.39 19.53
C GLY A 243 -36.40 -5.47 19.43
N ALA A 244 -36.60 -6.53 18.65
CA ALA A 244 -35.49 -7.31 18.09
C ALA A 244 -35.06 -6.67 16.74
N ILE A 245 -33.78 -6.76 16.39
CA ILE A 245 -33.28 -6.36 15.06
C ILE A 245 -33.72 -7.41 14.03
N ARG A 246 -33.67 -8.69 14.41
CA ARG A 246 -34.15 -9.82 13.60
C ARG A 246 -34.63 -10.97 14.47
N GLY A 247 -35.70 -11.63 14.07
CA GLY A 247 -36.16 -12.86 14.73
C GLY A 247 -36.77 -12.61 16.10
N ARG A 248 -36.67 -13.60 16.99
CA ARG A 248 -37.38 -13.62 18.28
C ARG A 248 -36.56 -13.01 19.40
N ARG A 249 -37.22 -12.32 20.32
CA ARG A 249 -36.59 -11.88 21.57
C ARG A 249 -36.03 -13.07 22.37
N PHE A 250 -34.92 -12.82 23.06
CA PHE A 250 -34.33 -13.75 24.00
C PHE A 250 -33.56 -13.04 25.10
N SER A 251 -33.44 -13.70 26.25
CA SER A 251 -32.78 -13.19 27.46
C SER A 251 -31.66 -14.11 27.97
N ASP A 252 -31.31 -15.12 27.18
CA ASP A 252 -30.21 -16.04 27.44
C ASP A 252 -28.89 -15.25 27.60
N ALA A 253 -28.02 -15.67 28.52
CA ALA A 253 -26.72 -15.03 28.75
C ALA A 253 -25.71 -15.41 27.63
N PRO A 254 -24.89 -14.48 27.13
CA PRO A 254 -23.88 -14.78 26.13
C PRO A 254 -22.70 -15.56 26.72
N GLN A 255 -22.13 -16.47 25.91
CA GLN A 255 -20.85 -17.13 26.19
C GLN A 255 -19.70 -16.45 25.40
N PRO A 256 -18.44 -16.60 25.80
CA PRO A 256 -17.28 -16.08 25.06
C PRO A 256 -17.14 -16.70 23.67
N LEU A 257 -16.65 -15.93 22.69
CA LEU A 257 -16.44 -16.39 21.31
C LEU A 257 -15.35 -17.46 21.19
N SER A 258 -14.35 -17.40 22.08
CA SER A 258 -13.27 -18.40 22.21
C SER A 258 -13.77 -19.78 22.65
N GLY A 259 -14.94 -19.85 23.32
CA GLY A 259 -15.55 -21.09 23.78
C GLY A 259 -16.42 -21.82 22.75
N LEU A 260 -16.60 -21.26 21.54
CA LEU A 260 -17.50 -21.82 20.53
C LEU A 260 -16.93 -23.07 19.86
N ILE A 261 -17.74 -24.13 19.82
CA ILE A 261 -17.38 -25.44 19.22
C ILE A 261 -18.24 -25.79 18.00
N GLN A 262 -17.67 -26.52 17.05
CA GLN A 262 -18.38 -26.96 15.85
C GLN A 262 -19.60 -27.82 16.20
N GLY A 263 -20.76 -27.52 15.60
CA GLY A 263 -22.00 -28.26 15.80
C GLY A 263 -22.81 -27.84 17.04
N GLN A 264 -22.33 -26.85 17.81
CA GLN A 264 -23.07 -26.29 18.94
C GLN A 264 -24.37 -25.63 18.45
N LYS A 265 -25.50 -26.07 19.00
CA LYS A 265 -26.82 -25.53 18.65
C LYS A 265 -27.27 -24.46 19.62
N ARG A 266 -27.96 -23.44 19.12
CA ARG A 266 -28.48 -22.29 19.90
C ARG A 266 -27.40 -21.64 20.78
N ALA A 267 -26.19 -21.52 20.25
CA ALA A 267 -25.14 -20.69 20.84
C ALA A 267 -25.65 -19.25 20.98
N VAL A 268 -25.43 -18.66 22.15
CA VAL A 268 -25.77 -17.25 22.43
C VAL A 268 -24.47 -16.52 22.71
N VAL A 269 -24.26 -15.41 22.03
CA VAL A 269 -23.01 -14.64 22.04
C VAL A 269 -23.32 -13.15 21.98
N CYS A 270 -22.37 -12.31 22.38
CA CYS A 270 -22.46 -10.86 22.26
C CYS A 270 -21.12 -10.33 21.74
N GLY A 271 -21.16 -9.28 20.93
CA GLY A 271 -19.95 -8.62 20.43
C GLY A 271 -20.25 -7.38 19.60
N GLU A 272 -19.18 -6.66 19.30
CA GLU A 272 -19.15 -5.51 18.40
C GLU A 272 -19.15 -5.98 16.93
N VAL A 273 -20.05 -5.42 16.12
CA VAL A 273 -20.21 -5.76 14.69
C VAL A 273 -19.20 -5.03 13.82
N PHE A 274 -18.58 -5.75 12.89
CA PHE A 274 -17.72 -5.19 11.84
C PHE A 274 -17.83 -5.97 10.53
N GLY A 275 -17.51 -5.32 9.40
CA GLY A 275 -17.45 -5.99 8.09
C GLY A 275 -18.81 -6.52 7.59
N PHE A 276 -19.86 -5.70 7.69
CA PHE A 276 -21.19 -6.03 7.22
C PHE A 276 -21.28 -6.03 5.68
N GLU A 277 -21.83 -7.10 5.12
CA GLU A 277 -22.10 -7.27 3.70
C GLU A 277 -23.52 -7.84 3.49
N ASP A 278 -24.27 -7.30 2.52
CA ASP A 278 -25.54 -7.85 2.08
C ASP A 278 -25.46 -8.26 0.61
N LYS A 279 -25.60 -9.56 0.32
CA LYS A 279 -25.41 -10.14 -1.01
C LYS A 279 -26.64 -10.93 -1.45
N LEU A 280 -27.26 -10.49 -2.54
CA LEU A 280 -28.32 -11.24 -3.22
C LEU A 280 -27.69 -12.30 -4.15
N THR A 281 -27.99 -13.57 -3.91
CA THR A 281 -27.48 -14.67 -4.76
C THR A 281 -28.25 -14.76 -6.08
N ARG A 282 -27.62 -15.37 -7.10
CA ARG A 282 -28.27 -15.67 -8.40
C ARG A 282 -29.54 -16.53 -8.29
N ALA A 283 -29.77 -17.19 -7.17
CA ALA A 283 -30.97 -17.98 -6.88
C ALA A 283 -32.07 -17.18 -6.15
N GLY A 284 -31.90 -15.87 -5.96
CA GLY A 284 -32.85 -15.00 -5.25
C GLY A 284 -32.82 -15.11 -3.72
N LEU A 285 -31.92 -15.92 -3.15
CA LEU A 285 -31.71 -15.96 -1.70
C LEU A 285 -30.81 -14.80 -1.28
N ARG A 286 -31.17 -14.07 -0.23
CA ARG A 286 -30.37 -12.99 0.33
C ARG A 286 -29.52 -13.51 1.47
N ILE A 287 -28.22 -13.19 1.46
CA ILE A 287 -27.27 -13.60 2.48
C ILE A 287 -26.64 -12.33 3.06
N VAL A 288 -26.99 -12.03 4.30
CA VAL A 288 -26.33 -10.99 5.08
C VAL A 288 -25.20 -11.64 5.87
N SER A 289 -23.97 -11.18 5.68
CA SER A 289 -22.77 -11.65 6.36
C SER A 289 -22.14 -10.50 7.14
N PHE A 290 -21.61 -10.78 8.32
CA PHE A 290 -20.90 -9.80 9.15
C PHE A 290 -19.99 -10.54 10.12
N CYS A 291 -19.07 -9.87 10.79
CA CYS A 291 -18.32 -10.44 11.90
C CYS A 291 -18.73 -9.79 13.22
N ILE A 292 -18.54 -10.52 14.33
CA ILE A 292 -18.53 -9.92 15.67
C ILE A 292 -17.25 -10.25 16.42
N THR A 293 -16.86 -9.36 17.34
CA THR A 293 -15.78 -9.58 18.31
C THR A 293 -16.25 -9.27 19.73
N ASP A 294 -15.83 -10.09 20.70
CA ASP A 294 -15.96 -9.80 22.14
C ASP A 294 -14.69 -9.14 22.71
N LYS A 295 -13.80 -8.67 21.81
CA LYS A 295 -12.45 -8.17 22.03
C LYS A 295 -11.43 -9.21 22.52
N GLN A 296 -11.81 -10.48 22.71
CA GLN A 296 -10.88 -11.58 22.99
C GLN A 296 -10.70 -12.50 21.77
N ASP A 297 -11.77 -12.70 21.02
CA ASP A 297 -11.80 -13.48 19.78
C ASP A 297 -12.87 -12.88 18.83
N SER A 298 -13.02 -13.45 17.63
CA SER A 298 -13.99 -13.02 16.63
C SER A 298 -14.60 -14.21 15.88
N ILE A 299 -15.83 -14.06 15.39
CA ILE A 299 -16.46 -15.08 14.53
C ILE A 299 -17.24 -14.43 13.39
N ALA A 300 -17.20 -15.06 12.22
CA ALA A 300 -18.05 -14.72 11.09
C ALA A 300 -19.49 -15.21 11.32
N CYS A 301 -20.45 -14.35 11.04
CA CYS A 301 -21.89 -14.56 11.20
C CYS A 301 -22.57 -14.52 9.84
N LYS A 302 -23.55 -15.41 9.63
CA LYS A 302 -24.35 -15.49 8.39
C LYS A 302 -25.83 -15.59 8.69
N CYS A 303 -26.61 -14.66 8.13
CA CYS A 303 -28.07 -14.67 8.10
C CYS A 303 -28.55 -15.06 6.71
N PHE A 304 -29.21 -16.21 6.60
CA PHE A 304 -29.96 -16.56 5.39
C PHE A 304 -31.36 -15.96 5.50
N CYS A 305 -31.66 -14.99 4.63
CA CYS A 305 -32.93 -14.27 4.60
C CYS A 305 -33.71 -14.68 3.34
N ASP A 306 -35.00 -14.97 3.51
CA ASP A 306 -35.88 -15.14 2.34
C ASP A 306 -36.15 -13.75 1.72
N PRO A 307 -36.26 -13.60 0.39
CA PRO A 307 -36.35 -12.28 -0.26
C PRO A 307 -37.63 -11.47 0.07
N GLU A 308 -38.61 -12.07 0.75
CA GLU A 308 -39.81 -11.40 1.29
C GLU A 308 -39.64 -10.95 2.76
N GLU A 309 -38.47 -11.19 3.37
CA GLU A 309 -38.09 -10.70 4.70
C GLU A 309 -37.64 -9.23 4.61
N PRO A 310 -38.11 -8.32 5.47
CA PRO A 310 -37.67 -6.93 5.45
C PRO A 310 -36.16 -6.81 5.67
N PRO A 311 -35.49 -5.84 5.02
CA PRO A 311 -34.09 -5.55 5.29
C PRO A 311 -33.87 -5.15 6.75
N PHE A 312 -32.77 -5.64 7.31
CA PHE A 312 -32.13 -5.10 8.50
C PHE A 312 -30.71 -4.71 8.13
N GLU A 313 -30.15 -3.79 8.91
CA GLU A 313 -28.77 -3.32 8.78
C GLU A 313 -28.14 -3.35 10.18
N LEU A 314 -26.83 -3.49 10.25
CA LEU A 314 -26.05 -3.35 11.47
C LEU A 314 -24.96 -2.32 11.22
N SER A 315 -24.89 -1.29 12.06
CA SER A 315 -23.84 -0.28 11.94
C SER A 315 -22.50 -0.85 12.40
N GLU A 316 -21.41 -0.45 11.76
CA GLU A 316 -20.08 -0.82 12.22
C GLU A 316 -19.81 -0.20 13.61
N GLY A 317 -19.28 -0.99 14.55
CA GLY A 317 -19.16 -0.61 15.96
C GLY A 317 -20.41 -0.84 16.82
N GLN A 318 -21.54 -1.26 16.22
CA GLN A 318 -22.75 -1.60 16.97
C GLN A 318 -22.54 -2.88 17.79
N TRP A 319 -22.93 -2.86 19.07
CA TRP A 319 -22.99 -4.07 19.88
C TRP A 319 -24.29 -4.83 19.66
N ALA A 320 -24.18 -6.14 19.44
CA ALA A 320 -25.33 -7.00 19.17
C ALA A 320 -25.20 -8.34 19.92
N ARG A 321 -26.33 -8.80 20.46
CA ARG A 321 -26.45 -10.16 21.00
C ARG A 321 -27.09 -11.05 19.95
N LEU A 322 -26.43 -12.16 19.64
CA LEU A 322 -26.83 -13.09 18.60
C LEU A 322 -27.20 -14.44 19.20
N ARG A 323 -28.19 -15.10 18.60
CA ARG A 323 -28.48 -16.51 18.85
C ARG A 323 -28.49 -17.28 17.53
N GLY A 324 -27.73 -18.37 17.47
CA GLY A 324 -27.54 -19.14 16.24
C GLY A 324 -26.96 -20.53 16.46
N ASP A 325 -26.72 -21.25 15.36
CA ASP A 325 -26.05 -22.55 15.37
C ASP A 325 -24.61 -22.39 14.83
N VAL A 326 -23.62 -22.97 15.50
CA VAL A 326 -22.21 -22.95 15.07
C VAL A 326 -22.00 -24.07 14.05
N GLN A 327 -21.69 -23.72 12.81
CA GLN A 327 -21.56 -24.66 11.70
C GLN A 327 -20.20 -24.50 11.01
N TYR A 328 -19.64 -25.59 10.48
CA TYR A 328 -18.42 -25.50 9.65
C TYR A 328 -18.79 -25.09 8.23
N ASP A 329 -18.26 -23.97 7.77
CA ASP A 329 -18.49 -23.45 6.42
C ASP A 329 -17.37 -23.94 5.48
N GLN A 330 -17.73 -24.73 4.46
CA GLN A 330 -16.75 -25.31 3.53
C GLN A 330 -16.07 -24.28 2.61
N TYR A 331 -16.66 -23.09 2.43
CA TYR A 331 -16.09 -22.03 1.61
C TYR A 331 -15.10 -21.18 2.43
N ALA A 332 -15.50 -20.78 3.65
CA ALA A 332 -14.61 -20.07 4.58
C ALA A 332 -13.54 -20.99 5.23
N ARG A 333 -13.78 -22.31 5.22
CA ARG A 333 -12.93 -23.36 5.83
C ARG A 333 -12.76 -23.23 7.35
N GLU A 334 -13.75 -22.66 8.01
CA GLU A 334 -13.76 -22.41 9.46
C GLU A 334 -15.18 -22.51 10.03
N ILE A 335 -15.32 -22.40 11.35
CA ILE A 335 -16.63 -22.32 11.99
C ILE A 335 -17.23 -20.92 11.83
N VAL A 336 -18.53 -20.87 11.51
CA VAL A 336 -19.34 -19.66 11.40
C VAL A 336 -20.59 -19.78 12.26
N LEU A 337 -21.09 -18.66 12.76
CA LEU A 337 -22.37 -18.61 13.44
C LEU A 337 -23.51 -18.38 12.43
N VAL A 338 -24.37 -19.38 12.25
CA VAL A 338 -25.59 -19.23 11.45
C VAL A 338 -26.68 -18.63 12.33
N VAL A 339 -26.90 -17.33 12.16
CA VAL A 339 -27.69 -16.51 13.09
C VAL A 339 -29.19 -16.62 12.80
N SER A 340 -29.95 -16.94 13.84
CA SER A 340 -31.41 -16.99 13.82
C SER A 340 -32.05 -15.71 14.35
N ASP A 341 -31.53 -15.20 15.48
CA ASP A 341 -32.09 -14.05 16.19
C ASP A 341 -30.99 -13.02 16.50
N ILE A 342 -31.32 -11.72 16.39
CA ILE A 342 -30.44 -10.58 16.65
C ILE A 342 -31.16 -9.59 17.57
N MET A 343 -30.55 -9.30 18.71
CA MET A 343 -30.97 -8.27 19.66
C MET A 343 -29.93 -7.15 19.71
N PRO A 344 -30.32 -5.88 19.88
CA PRO A 344 -29.36 -4.84 20.25
C PRO A 344 -28.76 -5.15 21.61
N ASP A 345 -27.48 -4.86 21.79
CA ASP A 345 -26.81 -4.90 23.10
C ASP A 345 -25.99 -3.61 23.30
N SER A 346 -25.47 -3.39 24.50
CA SER A 346 -24.66 -2.21 24.82
C SER A 346 -23.19 -2.57 25.02
N LYS A 347 -22.28 -1.71 24.53
CA LYS A 347 -20.84 -1.79 24.84
C LYS A 347 -20.65 -1.90 26.36
N PRO A 348 -19.76 -2.77 26.86
CA PRO A 348 -19.27 -2.70 28.24
C PRO A 348 -18.55 -1.35 28.46
N GLU A 349 -19.20 -0.40 29.12
CA GLU A 349 -18.67 0.95 29.31
C GLU A 349 -17.77 1.06 30.54
N ARG A 350 -16.53 1.51 30.34
CA ARG A 350 -15.73 2.13 31.40
C ARG A 350 -16.24 3.55 31.64
N ARG A 351 -16.53 3.88 32.90
CA ARG A 351 -17.06 5.18 33.32
C ARG A 351 -16.13 5.79 34.35
N ASP A 352 -15.83 7.07 34.17
CA ASP A 352 -15.27 7.90 35.23
C ASP A 352 -16.41 8.35 36.16
N THR A 353 -16.23 8.18 37.47
CA THR A 353 -17.22 8.47 38.52
C THR A 353 -16.73 9.49 39.56
N ALA A 354 -15.46 9.91 39.51
CA ALA A 354 -14.90 10.98 40.34
C ALA A 354 -15.69 12.31 40.23
N GLU A 355 -15.85 13.05 41.33
CA GLU A 355 -16.56 14.35 41.30
C GLU A 355 -15.76 15.41 40.52
N GLU A 356 -14.44 15.40 40.66
CA GLU A 356 -13.51 16.23 39.90
C GLU A 356 -12.67 15.35 38.97
N ARG A 357 -12.60 15.73 37.69
CA ARG A 357 -11.93 14.94 36.65
C ARG A 357 -10.47 15.32 36.47
N ARG A 358 -9.62 14.34 36.15
CA ARG A 358 -8.25 14.59 35.70
C ARG A 358 -8.20 15.18 34.28
N ILE A 359 -6.99 15.58 33.90
CA ILE A 359 -6.62 15.92 32.53
C ILE A 359 -5.42 15.03 32.17
N GLU A 360 -5.45 14.41 30.99
CA GLU A 360 -4.31 13.64 30.49
C GLU A 360 -3.30 14.58 29.82
N LEU A 361 -2.02 14.42 30.16
CA LEU A 361 -0.93 15.27 29.67
C LEU A 361 0.14 14.51 28.86
N HIS A 362 0.02 13.18 28.76
CA HIS A 362 0.92 12.33 27.97
C HIS A 362 0.11 11.28 27.20
N LEU A 363 -0.03 11.47 25.88
CA LEU A 363 -0.82 10.61 25.00
C LEU A 363 -0.25 10.58 23.58
N HIS A 364 -0.02 9.37 23.10
CA HIS A 364 0.47 9.03 21.77
C HIS A 364 -0.68 8.59 20.89
N THR A 365 -0.75 9.12 19.68
CA THR A 365 -1.73 8.75 18.65
C THR A 365 -1.11 7.80 17.64
N LYS A 366 -1.90 7.33 16.68
CA LYS A 366 -1.43 6.61 15.47
C LYS A 366 -0.29 7.31 14.70
N MET A 367 0.01 8.58 14.98
CA MET A 367 1.15 9.31 14.40
C MET A 367 2.49 9.09 15.13
N SER A 368 2.48 8.49 16.32
CA SER A 368 3.66 7.87 16.93
C SER A 368 4.00 6.59 16.17
N ALA A 369 4.95 6.71 15.25
CA ALA A 369 5.14 5.77 14.15
C ALA A 369 5.44 4.35 14.64
N MET A 370 4.65 3.38 14.14
CA MET A 370 4.73 1.95 14.47
C MET A 370 4.63 1.61 15.97
N ASP A 371 4.07 2.51 16.79
CA ASP A 371 3.99 2.31 18.25
C ASP A 371 2.55 2.38 18.78
N SER A 372 1.91 3.55 18.73
CA SER A 372 0.55 3.73 19.24
C SER A 372 -0.50 3.34 18.19
N VAL A 373 -1.59 2.72 18.68
CA VAL A 373 -2.79 2.39 17.90
C VAL A 373 -3.96 3.32 18.25
N CYS A 374 -3.75 4.27 19.16
CA CYS A 374 -4.75 5.23 19.64
C CYS A 374 -5.12 6.23 18.54
N ASP A 375 -6.38 6.21 18.10
CA ASP A 375 -6.89 7.23 17.21
C ASP A 375 -7.20 8.53 17.99
N ALA A 376 -6.82 9.68 17.41
CA ALA A 376 -6.92 10.98 18.10
C ALA A 376 -8.38 11.39 18.35
N GLU A 377 -9.27 11.20 17.38
CA GLU A 377 -10.69 11.48 17.55
C GLU A 377 -11.30 10.57 18.62
N SER A 378 -10.94 9.29 18.62
CA SER A 378 -11.39 8.30 19.61
C SER A 378 -10.95 8.66 21.04
N ALA A 379 -9.70 9.10 21.23
CA ALA A 379 -9.21 9.56 22.53
C ALA A 379 -9.92 10.83 23.03
N ILE A 380 -10.14 11.80 22.12
CA ILE A 380 -10.82 13.07 22.45
C ILE A 380 -12.31 12.85 22.74
N TRP A 381 -12.96 11.96 21.98
CA TRP A 381 -14.33 11.51 22.27
C TRP A 381 -14.41 10.84 23.64
N GLN A 382 -13.44 9.98 23.98
CA GLN A 382 -13.42 9.31 25.28
C GLN A 382 -13.19 10.28 26.45
N ALA A 383 -12.33 11.29 26.24
CA ALA A 383 -12.15 12.39 27.19
C ALA A 383 -13.46 13.17 27.41
N ALA A 384 -14.18 13.51 26.34
CA ALA A 384 -15.49 14.16 26.41
C ALA A 384 -16.53 13.31 27.15
N ALA A 385 -16.58 12.00 26.86
CA ALA A 385 -17.51 11.06 27.49
C ALA A 385 -17.26 10.86 29.01
N TRP A 386 -16.02 11.07 29.47
CA TRP A 386 -15.68 11.10 30.91
C TRP A 386 -15.75 12.50 31.54
N GLY A 387 -15.98 13.55 30.73
CA GLY A 387 -16.02 14.94 31.20
C GLY A 387 -14.66 15.54 31.53
N HIS A 388 -13.58 15.02 30.92
CA HIS A 388 -12.25 15.64 30.99
C HIS A 388 -12.28 16.96 30.19
N GLU A 389 -11.95 18.07 30.84
CA GLU A 389 -12.00 19.42 30.22
C GLU A 389 -10.95 19.63 29.11
N ALA A 390 -9.83 18.89 29.19
CA ALA A 390 -8.75 18.97 28.23
C ALA A 390 -8.04 17.61 28.06
N VAL A 391 -7.27 17.49 26.97
CA VAL A 391 -6.37 16.36 26.70
C VAL A 391 -5.15 16.86 25.92
N ALA A 392 -3.96 16.42 26.29
CA ALA A 392 -2.74 16.66 25.52
C ALA A 392 -2.54 15.62 24.41
N ILE A 393 -1.84 16.03 23.36
CA ILE A 393 -1.39 15.18 22.26
C ILE A 393 0.14 15.34 22.21
N THR A 394 0.89 14.26 22.43
CA THR A 394 2.35 14.29 22.66
C THR A 394 3.06 13.19 21.86
N ASP A 395 2.81 13.13 20.56
CA ASP A 395 3.37 12.09 19.69
C ASP A 395 4.92 12.09 19.66
N HIS A 396 5.50 10.89 19.42
CA HIS A 396 6.95 10.66 19.37
C HIS A 396 7.65 11.48 18.29
N GLY A 397 8.29 12.57 18.69
CA GLY A 397 9.08 13.46 17.84
C GLY A 397 8.30 14.22 16.76
N VAL A 398 6.96 14.12 16.72
CA VAL A 398 6.12 14.64 15.63
C VAL A 398 4.82 15.27 16.15
N VAL A 399 4.16 16.04 15.29
CA VAL A 399 2.91 16.77 15.63
C VAL A 399 1.77 16.51 14.63
N GLN A 400 1.90 15.46 13.81
CA GLN A 400 1.04 15.19 12.65
C GLN A 400 -0.46 15.00 12.95
N SER A 401 -0.81 14.64 14.18
CA SER A 401 -2.17 14.44 14.67
C SER A 401 -2.90 15.73 15.06
N PHE A 402 -2.20 16.87 15.14
CA PHE A 402 -2.75 18.16 15.59
C PHE A 402 -4.00 18.63 14.81
N PRO A 403 -4.09 18.50 13.47
CA PRO A 403 -5.26 18.94 12.71
C PRO A 403 -6.50 18.11 13.03
N ASP A 404 -6.35 16.79 13.06
CA ASP A 404 -7.42 15.85 13.38
C ASP A 404 -7.87 16.03 14.84
N ALA A 405 -6.91 16.24 15.74
CA ALA A 405 -7.18 16.60 17.13
C ALA A 405 -7.93 17.93 17.28
N PHE A 406 -7.60 18.97 16.51
CA PHE A 406 -8.35 20.23 16.50
C PHE A 406 -9.80 20.03 16.04
N ALA A 407 -10.00 19.27 14.96
CA ALA A 407 -11.34 18.97 14.44
C ALA A 407 -12.19 18.20 15.47
N ALA A 408 -11.61 17.16 16.10
CA ALA A 408 -12.26 16.38 17.15
C ALA A 408 -12.53 17.21 18.42
N GLY A 409 -11.58 18.02 18.87
CA GLY A 409 -11.73 18.91 20.03
C GLY A 409 -12.86 19.93 19.83
N LYS A 410 -12.92 20.55 18.65
CA LYS A 410 -14.02 21.44 18.25
C LYS A 410 -15.38 20.72 18.18
N LYS A 411 -15.40 19.48 17.67
CA LYS A 411 -16.61 18.64 17.56
C LYS A 411 -17.16 18.19 18.92
N HIS A 412 -16.27 17.90 19.88
CA HIS A 412 -16.63 17.30 21.18
C HIS A 412 -16.56 18.27 22.36
N GLY A 413 -16.09 19.51 22.16
CA GLY A 413 -16.03 20.53 23.21
C GLY A 413 -14.87 20.34 24.20
N VAL A 414 -13.82 19.63 23.82
CA VAL A 414 -12.64 19.35 24.66
C VAL A 414 -11.48 20.24 24.22
N LYS A 415 -10.79 20.85 25.19
CA LYS A 415 -9.59 21.66 24.92
C LYS A 415 -8.41 20.75 24.56
N ILE A 416 -7.79 21.00 23.42
CA ILE A 416 -6.57 20.30 23.00
C ILE A 416 -5.34 21.04 23.53
N ILE A 417 -4.42 20.31 24.13
CA ILE A 417 -3.09 20.79 24.53
C ILE A 417 -2.09 20.23 23.51
N TYR A 418 -1.58 21.10 22.66
CA TYR A 418 -0.66 20.73 21.58
C TYR A 418 0.75 20.50 22.12
N GLY A 419 1.31 19.32 21.90
CA GLY A 419 2.65 18.97 22.36
C GLY A 419 3.34 17.85 21.57
N MET A 420 4.46 17.39 22.09
CA MET A 420 5.32 16.36 21.50
C MET A 420 6.13 15.69 22.60
N GLU A 421 6.33 14.37 22.54
CA GLU A 421 7.40 13.72 23.30
C GLU A 421 8.67 13.71 22.42
N GLY A 422 9.66 14.53 22.80
CA GLY A 422 10.87 14.76 22.03
C GLY A 422 12.07 13.92 22.49
N TYR A 423 13.08 13.80 21.63
CA TYR A 423 14.32 13.08 21.90
C TYR A 423 15.45 14.03 22.31
N LEU A 424 15.51 14.39 23.59
CA LEU A 424 16.49 15.31 24.18
C LEU A 424 17.94 14.76 24.10
N VAL A 425 18.88 15.61 23.70
CA VAL A 425 20.33 15.40 23.83
C VAL A 425 21.04 16.65 24.33
N ASP A 426 22.16 16.50 25.06
CA ASP A 426 22.95 17.63 25.56
C ASP A 426 23.88 18.23 24.49
N ASP A 427 24.59 17.37 23.75
CA ASP A 427 25.42 17.76 22.60
C ASP A 427 25.05 16.90 21.39
N ALA A 428 24.82 17.55 20.24
CA ALA A 428 24.52 16.87 18.98
C ALA A 428 25.74 16.60 18.10
N GLY A 429 26.94 17.08 18.50
CA GLY A 429 28.20 16.85 17.81
C GLY A 429 28.88 15.51 18.15
N ALA A 430 28.39 14.77 19.15
CA ALA A 430 28.84 13.42 19.45
C ALA A 430 28.19 12.39 18.50
N ASP A 431 28.92 11.33 18.18
CA ASP A 431 28.44 10.28 17.26
C ASP A 431 27.23 9.49 17.80
N ASP A 432 27.16 9.27 19.12
CA ASP A 432 26.02 8.61 19.79
C ASP A 432 25.83 9.11 21.26
N PRO A 433 25.31 10.33 21.46
CA PRO A 433 25.03 10.88 22.79
C PRO A 433 23.83 10.18 23.45
N PRO A 434 23.82 10.05 24.80
CA PRO A 434 22.63 9.61 25.54
C PRO A 434 21.40 10.42 25.14
N THR A 435 20.37 9.72 24.69
CA THR A 435 19.10 10.32 24.25
C THR A 435 18.03 10.03 25.29
N TYR A 436 17.34 11.09 25.73
CA TYR A 436 16.29 11.04 26.76
C TYR A 436 14.96 11.47 26.16
N HIS A 437 13.86 10.95 26.69
CA HIS A 437 12.54 11.49 26.34
C HIS A 437 12.26 12.79 27.09
N ILE A 438 11.47 13.68 26.48
CA ILE A 438 11.05 14.95 27.09
C ILE A 438 9.67 15.37 26.59
N THR A 439 8.73 15.66 27.49
CA THR A 439 7.40 16.14 27.11
C THR A 439 7.44 17.65 26.89
N ILE A 440 6.95 18.13 25.75
CA ILE A 440 6.96 19.55 25.39
C ILE A 440 5.54 19.95 25.04
N LEU A 441 4.95 20.89 25.78
CA LEU A 441 3.60 21.42 25.52
C LEU A 441 3.71 22.89 25.07
N ALA A 442 3.07 23.23 23.95
CA ALA A 442 2.93 24.61 23.52
C ALA A 442 2.01 25.38 24.48
N ARG A 443 2.48 26.52 25.00
CA ARG A 443 1.71 27.32 25.95
C ARG A 443 0.73 28.28 25.27
N ASN A 444 1.13 28.85 24.14
CA ASN A 444 0.43 29.89 23.39
C ASN A 444 0.81 29.81 21.90
N ALA A 445 0.21 30.64 21.05
CA ALA A 445 0.43 30.58 19.60
C ALA A 445 1.90 30.78 19.19
N ALA A 446 2.70 31.53 19.96
CA ALA A 446 4.14 31.62 19.74
C ALA A 446 4.85 30.30 20.09
N GLY A 447 4.47 29.66 21.19
CA GLY A 447 4.98 28.34 21.58
C GLY A 447 4.61 27.22 20.61
N LEU A 448 3.48 27.34 19.91
CA LEU A 448 3.13 26.43 18.82
C LEU A 448 4.08 26.59 17.62
N ARG A 449 4.41 27.84 17.24
CA ARG A 449 5.40 28.14 16.21
C ARG A 449 6.80 27.64 16.62
N ASP A 450 7.22 27.92 17.85
CA ASP A 450 8.49 27.43 18.41
C ASP A 450 8.54 25.88 18.40
N LEU A 451 7.43 25.20 18.70
CA LEU A 451 7.32 23.75 18.63
C LEU A 451 7.48 23.25 17.18
N TYR A 452 6.91 23.94 16.20
CA TYR A 452 7.10 23.60 14.79
C TYR A 452 8.54 23.83 14.33
N GLU A 453 9.21 24.91 14.76
CA GLU A 453 10.65 25.11 14.51
C GLU A 453 11.51 24.00 15.12
N LEU A 454 11.18 23.55 16.34
CA LEU A 454 11.88 22.44 17.02
C LEU A 454 11.70 21.11 16.28
N VAL A 455 10.47 20.79 15.84
CA VAL A 455 10.18 19.61 14.99
C VAL A 455 10.94 19.69 13.67
N SER A 456 11.02 20.87 13.04
CA SER A 456 11.75 21.05 11.79
C SER A 456 13.25 20.87 11.98
N ALA A 457 13.83 21.48 13.01
CA ALA A 457 15.24 21.35 13.34
C ALA A 457 15.62 19.89 13.64
N SER A 458 14.78 19.15 14.35
CA SER A 458 15.04 17.76 14.73
C SER A 458 15.01 16.78 13.56
N HIS A 459 14.20 17.05 12.52
CA HIS A 459 14.15 16.23 11.30
C HIS A 459 15.17 16.65 10.22
N LEU A 460 15.47 17.94 10.09
CA LEU A 460 16.38 18.44 9.05
C LEU A 460 17.86 18.45 9.50
N LYS A 461 18.13 18.98 10.70
CA LYS A 461 19.51 19.30 11.14
C LYS A 461 20.09 18.27 12.12
N TYR A 462 19.27 17.72 13.01
CA TYR A 462 19.74 16.91 14.14
C TYR A 462 19.33 15.42 14.08
N PHE A 463 18.67 15.01 13.00
CA PHE A 463 18.21 13.64 12.79
C PHE A 463 19.39 12.64 12.78
N TYR A 464 19.20 11.51 13.46
CA TYR A 464 20.14 10.38 13.42
C TYR A 464 19.39 9.07 13.15
N ARG A 465 18.92 8.38 14.20
CA ARG A 465 17.90 7.32 14.13
C ARG A 465 16.51 7.85 14.48
N HIS A 466 16.49 8.86 15.35
CA HIS A 466 15.31 9.58 15.80
C HIS A 466 15.51 11.10 15.56
N PRO A 467 14.44 11.90 15.53
CA PRO A 467 14.54 13.36 15.43
C PRO A 467 15.00 13.95 16.77
N ARG A 468 16.31 14.16 16.94
CA ARG A 468 16.94 14.62 18.19
C ARG A 468 16.79 16.13 18.41
N LEU A 469 16.71 16.53 19.68
CA LEU A 469 16.53 17.91 20.13
C LEU A 469 17.68 18.31 21.08
N PRO A 470 18.64 19.13 20.62
CA PRO A 470 19.65 19.70 21.50
C PRO A 470 19.01 20.56 22.60
N ARG A 471 19.38 20.35 23.88
CA ARG A 471 18.87 21.13 25.02
C ARG A 471 18.99 22.64 24.81
N ALA A 472 20.07 23.07 24.14
CA ALA A 472 20.33 24.47 23.80
C ALA A 472 19.29 25.12 22.86
N LEU A 473 18.53 24.34 22.07
CA LEU A 473 17.40 24.86 21.28
C LEU A 473 16.16 25.04 22.16
N LEU A 474 15.83 24.03 22.97
CA LEU A 474 14.71 24.07 23.91
C LEU A 474 14.83 25.24 24.90
N VAL A 475 16.05 25.57 25.34
CA VAL A 475 16.32 26.75 26.20
C VAL A 475 15.95 28.07 25.51
N LYS A 476 16.07 28.19 24.18
CA LYS A 476 15.70 29.42 23.45
C LYS A 476 14.19 29.61 23.37
N ALA A 477 13.44 28.55 23.13
CA ALA A 477 11.97 28.54 23.04
C ALA A 477 11.26 28.51 24.40
N ARG A 478 12.00 28.32 25.50
CA ARG A 478 11.49 27.94 26.82
C ARG A 478 10.39 28.87 27.40
N SER A 479 10.37 30.15 27.05
CA SER A 479 9.36 31.08 27.57
C SER A 479 7.93 30.76 27.13
N ASN A 480 7.77 30.11 25.98
CA ASN A 480 6.48 29.82 25.36
C ASN A 480 6.08 28.33 25.45
N LEU A 481 6.88 27.52 26.14
CA LEU A 481 6.70 26.07 26.27
C LEU A 481 6.58 25.67 27.75
N LEU A 482 5.87 24.57 28.01
CA LEU A 482 5.88 23.88 29.29
C LEU A 482 6.58 22.53 29.10
N ILE A 483 7.64 22.29 29.88
CA ILE A 483 8.54 21.15 29.71
C ILE A 483 8.31 20.14 30.85
N GLY A 484 7.92 18.92 30.50
CA GLY A 484 7.71 17.78 31.40
C GLY A 484 8.88 16.79 31.42
N SER A 485 9.03 16.04 32.51
CA SER A 485 10.14 15.09 32.68
C SER A 485 10.00 13.75 31.96
N ALA A 486 8.87 13.51 31.28
CA ALA A 486 8.56 12.31 30.50
C ALA A 486 8.56 10.98 31.28
N CYS A 487 8.52 9.87 30.53
CA CYS A 487 8.42 8.48 30.99
C CYS A 487 9.74 7.93 31.60
N ALA A 488 9.85 6.61 31.78
CA ALA A 488 11.08 5.94 32.21
C ALA A 488 12.28 6.09 31.25
N ALA A 489 12.06 6.56 30.02
CA ALA A 489 13.12 6.98 29.11
C ALA A 489 13.59 8.44 29.34
N GLY A 490 12.93 9.20 30.20
CA GLY A 490 13.28 10.57 30.59
C GLY A 490 14.52 10.65 31.48
N GLU A 491 15.20 11.81 31.43
CA GLU A 491 16.45 12.08 32.15
C GLU A 491 16.28 11.91 33.68
N LEU A 492 15.23 12.49 34.25
CA LEU A 492 15.00 12.46 35.69
C LEU A 492 14.70 11.05 36.22
N PHE A 493 13.85 10.29 35.53
CA PHE A 493 13.52 8.92 35.95
C PHE A 493 14.77 8.03 35.93
N ARG A 494 15.55 8.09 34.83
CA ARG A 494 16.82 7.35 34.72
C ARG A 494 17.80 7.73 35.82
N ALA A 495 17.94 9.01 36.15
CA ALA A 495 18.79 9.44 37.26
C ALA A 495 18.35 8.85 38.61
N VAL A 496 17.04 8.77 38.90
CA VAL A 496 16.54 8.12 40.13
C VAL A 496 16.85 6.62 40.13
N LEU A 497 16.63 5.95 38.99
CA LEU A 497 16.86 4.52 38.79
C LEU A 497 18.35 4.13 38.89
N ASP A 498 19.24 4.99 38.38
CA ASP A 498 20.69 4.80 38.43
C ASP A 498 21.31 5.25 39.77
N GLY A 499 20.47 5.63 40.75
CA GLY A 499 20.88 5.88 42.14
C GLY A 499 21.41 7.29 42.42
N ALA A 500 21.08 8.28 41.60
CA ALA A 500 21.54 9.66 41.76
C ALA A 500 21.20 10.25 43.14
N SER A 501 22.07 11.14 43.60
CA SER A 501 21.92 11.89 44.86
C SER A 501 20.78 12.91 44.79
N ASP A 502 20.20 13.27 45.92
CA ASP A 502 19.10 14.24 45.96
C ASP A 502 19.51 15.64 45.44
N ASP A 503 20.77 16.06 45.63
CA ASP A 503 21.31 17.31 45.04
C ASP A 503 21.36 17.25 43.50
N GLU A 504 21.67 16.07 42.95
CA GLU A 504 21.70 15.85 41.50
C GLU A 504 20.31 15.73 40.90
N LEU A 505 19.39 15.06 41.60
CA LEU A 505 17.98 15.02 41.22
C LEU A 505 17.37 16.42 41.24
N ASP A 506 17.67 17.23 42.25
CA ASP A 506 17.15 18.60 42.33
C ASP A 506 17.76 19.48 41.22
N ARG A 507 19.05 19.28 40.85
CA ARG A 507 19.67 19.91 39.67
C ARG A 507 18.93 19.56 38.38
N ILE A 508 18.68 18.28 38.12
CA ILE A 508 17.99 17.81 36.90
C ILE A 508 16.53 18.29 36.89
N ALA A 509 15.80 18.10 38.00
CA ALA A 509 14.41 18.50 38.15
C ALA A 509 14.19 20.01 37.92
N SER A 510 15.15 20.87 38.28
CA SER A 510 15.09 22.32 38.04
C SER A 510 14.97 22.72 36.55
N PHE A 511 15.31 21.82 35.62
CA PHE A 511 15.11 22.04 34.19
C PHE A 511 13.65 21.88 33.73
N TYR A 512 12.73 21.40 34.57
CA TYR A 512 11.36 21.10 34.17
C TYR A 512 10.34 22.09 34.74
N ASN A 513 9.24 22.31 34.02
CA ASN A 513 8.10 23.08 34.49
C ASN A 513 7.13 22.23 35.33
N TYR A 514 7.10 20.93 35.07
CA TYR A 514 6.38 19.92 35.85
C TYR A 514 7.14 18.59 35.79
N LEU A 515 7.00 17.76 36.83
CA LEU A 515 7.60 16.43 36.90
C LEU A 515 6.53 15.37 36.68
N GLU A 516 6.85 14.34 35.93
CA GLU A 516 5.91 13.25 35.59
C GLU A 516 6.19 12.00 36.43
N ILE A 517 5.10 11.33 36.82
CA ILE A 517 5.10 9.99 37.40
C ILE A 517 3.99 9.17 36.75
N MET A 518 4.22 7.87 36.58
CA MET A 518 3.31 6.98 35.83
C MET A 518 2.82 5.83 36.72
N PRO A 519 1.68 5.20 36.37
CA PRO A 519 1.23 3.97 37.04
C PRO A 519 2.31 2.91 37.02
N ALA A 520 2.54 2.23 38.15
CA ALA A 520 3.68 1.32 38.29
C ALA A 520 3.68 0.12 37.32
N GLY A 521 2.51 -0.21 36.74
CA GLY A 521 2.39 -1.20 35.67
C GLY A 521 3.05 -0.78 34.35
N ASN A 522 3.16 0.53 34.06
CA ASN A 522 3.83 1.03 32.86
C ASN A 522 5.32 0.61 32.85
N ASP A 523 5.95 0.65 34.03
CA ASP A 523 7.39 0.36 34.21
C ASP A 523 7.70 -1.08 34.67
N GLU A 524 6.72 -1.99 34.64
CA GLU A 524 6.90 -3.38 35.07
C GLU A 524 8.02 -4.10 34.28
N PHE A 525 8.31 -3.65 33.06
CA PHE A 525 9.44 -4.17 32.27
C PHE A 525 10.79 -4.05 33.00
N LEU A 526 10.98 -3.07 33.89
CA LEU A 526 12.19 -2.94 34.73
C LEU A 526 12.31 -4.05 35.79
N VAL A 527 11.16 -4.57 36.25
CA VAL A 527 11.11 -5.73 37.14
C VAL A 527 11.35 -7.01 36.33
N ARG A 528 10.71 -7.15 35.16
CA ARG A 528 10.90 -8.31 34.26
C ARG A 528 12.34 -8.44 33.77
N SER A 529 13.02 -7.33 33.49
CA SER A 529 14.43 -7.29 33.10
C SER A 529 15.41 -7.43 34.27
N GLY A 530 14.91 -7.54 35.52
CA GLY A 530 15.74 -7.67 36.72
C GLY A 530 16.51 -6.40 37.14
N ARG A 531 16.21 -5.22 36.58
CA ARG A 531 16.78 -3.95 37.06
C ARG A 531 16.21 -3.55 38.42
N LEU A 532 14.96 -3.93 38.69
CA LEU A 532 14.26 -3.73 39.96
C LEU A 532 13.77 -5.08 40.51
N ARG A 533 13.63 -5.17 41.84
CA ARG A 533 13.23 -6.38 42.56
C ARG A 533 11.71 -6.59 42.65
N GLY A 534 10.92 -5.55 42.39
CA GLY A 534 9.47 -5.60 42.46
C GLY A 534 8.80 -4.24 42.26
N ILE A 535 7.47 -4.25 42.16
CA ILE A 535 6.63 -3.05 41.94
C ILE A 535 6.81 -2.00 43.05
N ASP A 536 7.09 -2.41 44.29
CA ASP A 536 7.36 -1.49 45.40
C ASP A 536 8.57 -0.56 45.13
N GLU A 537 9.56 -1.02 44.33
CA GLU A 537 10.71 -0.18 43.94
C GLU A 537 10.35 0.82 42.83
N VAL A 538 9.45 0.44 41.91
CA VAL A 538 8.87 1.38 40.93
C VAL A 538 8.08 2.48 41.66
N GLN A 539 7.27 2.11 42.64
CA GLN A 539 6.55 3.07 43.49
C GLN A 539 7.51 3.96 44.29
N ALA A 540 8.63 3.43 44.78
CA ALA A 540 9.67 4.22 45.44
C ALA A 540 10.35 5.24 44.51
N ILE A 541 10.54 4.93 43.22
CA ILE A 541 11.02 5.90 42.22
C ILE A 541 10.04 7.06 42.09
N ALA A 542 8.74 6.78 41.88
CA ALA A 542 7.70 7.80 41.81
C ALA A 542 7.61 8.65 43.10
N ALA A 543 7.78 8.02 44.27
CA ALA A 543 7.82 8.72 45.56
C ALA A 543 9.07 9.63 45.71
N ARG A 544 10.24 9.24 45.19
CA ARG A 544 11.44 10.10 45.14
C ARG A 544 11.26 11.30 44.21
N ILE A 545 10.67 11.10 43.02
CA ILE A 545 10.35 12.19 42.08
C ILE A 545 9.36 13.17 42.71
N TYR A 546 8.30 12.67 43.35
CA TYR A 546 7.37 13.50 44.11
C TYR A 546 8.06 14.27 45.24
N GLY A 547 9.00 13.64 45.95
CA GLY A 547 9.85 14.29 46.96
C GLY A 547 10.66 15.47 46.41
N ALA A 548 11.32 15.30 45.26
CA ALA A 548 12.09 16.35 44.60
C ALA A 548 11.19 17.53 44.16
N GLY A 549 10.05 17.26 43.52
CA GLY A 549 9.07 18.29 43.16
C GLY A 549 8.57 19.08 44.37
N ARG A 550 8.30 18.39 45.49
CA ARG A 550 7.90 19.01 46.76
C ARG A 550 8.99 19.86 47.41
N ARG A 551 10.29 19.55 47.23
CA ARG A 551 11.41 20.39 47.70
C ARG A 551 11.56 21.66 46.86
N LEU A 552 11.44 21.53 45.54
CA LEU A 552 11.68 22.61 44.59
C LEU A 552 10.44 23.49 44.33
N GLY A 553 9.26 23.07 44.76
CA GLY A 553 8.00 23.75 44.45
C GLY A 553 7.53 23.53 43.01
N ILE A 554 7.98 22.46 42.36
CA ILE A 554 7.61 22.10 40.99
C ILE A 554 6.40 21.16 41.04
N PRO A 555 5.31 21.43 40.28
CA PRO A 555 4.15 20.53 40.20
C PRO A 555 4.56 19.12 39.75
N VAL A 556 4.04 18.10 40.42
CA VAL A 556 4.22 16.70 40.04
C VAL A 556 2.88 16.20 39.51
N VAL A 557 2.85 15.64 38.32
CA VAL A 557 1.64 15.20 37.62
C VAL A 557 1.69 13.70 37.35
N ALA A 558 0.54 13.05 37.51
CA ALA A 558 0.36 11.65 37.15
C ALA A 558 -0.13 11.56 35.70
N THR A 559 0.69 11.01 34.81
CA THR A 559 0.38 10.87 33.37
C THR A 559 0.16 9.40 32.97
N GLY A 560 -0.62 9.18 31.93
CA GLY A 560 -1.04 7.84 31.51
C GLY A 560 -0.06 7.12 30.56
N ASP A 561 0.74 7.89 29.80
CA ASP A 561 1.56 7.40 28.68
C ASP A 561 0.72 6.62 27.65
N VAL A 562 -0.39 7.25 27.23
CA VAL A 562 -1.50 6.54 26.57
C VAL A 562 -1.15 6.17 25.14
N HIS A 563 -1.12 4.88 24.81
CA HIS A 563 -0.87 4.32 23.48
C HIS A 563 -2.09 3.61 22.87
N PHE A 564 -3.18 3.46 23.63
CA PHE A 564 -4.46 2.91 23.17
C PHE A 564 -5.63 3.36 24.06
N VAL A 565 -6.87 3.29 23.59
CA VAL A 565 -8.03 3.81 24.33
C VAL A 565 -8.52 2.81 25.38
N GLU A 566 -8.77 1.57 24.98
CA GLU A 566 -9.28 0.52 25.87
C GLU A 566 -8.21 -0.53 26.20
N PRO A 567 -8.25 -1.16 27.39
CA PRO A 567 -7.29 -2.21 27.77
C PRO A 567 -7.16 -3.35 26.76
N SER A 568 -8.23 -3.69 26.04
CA SER A 568 -8.25 -4.76 25.03
C SER A 568 -7.57 -4.42 23.71
N ASP A 569 -7.25 -3.15 23.49
CA ASP A 569 -6.63 -2.68 22.25
C ASP A 569 -5.10 -2.91 22.24
N GLU A 570 -4.54 -3.35 23.39
CA GLU A 570 -3.15 -3.83 23.50
C GLU A 570 -2.81 -4.88 22.44
N ALA A 571 -3.79 -5.72 22.09
CA ALA A 571 -3.63 -6.79 21.10
C ALA A 571 -3.20 -6.28 19.72
N TYR A 572 -3.58 -5.05 19.35
CA TYR A 572 -3.16 -4.44 18.09
C TYR A 572 -1.72 -3.93 18.17
N ARG A 573 -1.34 -3.29 19.28
CA ARG A 573 0.04 -2.85 19.52
C ARG A 573 0.99 -4.04 19.62
N ARG A 574 0.58 -5.14 20.26
CA ARG A 574 1.30 -6.42 20.29
C ARG A 574 1.60 -6.95 18.89
N VAL A 575 0.61 -7.04 18.01
CA VAL A 575 0.79 -7.47 16.61
C VAL A 575 1.72 -6.53 15.85
N LEU A 576 1.60 -5.22 16.07
CA LEU A 576 2.43 -4.18 15.44
C LEU A 576 3.91 -4.23 15.89
N MET A 577 4.17 -4.47 17.18
CA MET A 577 5.51 -4.64 17.75
C MET A 577 6.14 -5.98 17.33
N ALA A 578 5.37 -7.07 17.33
CA ALA A 578 5.84 -8.36 16.83
C ALA A 578 6.23 -8.27 15.34
N GLY A 579 5.47 -7.52 14.53
CA GLY A 579 5.79 -7.22 13.12
C GLY A 579 7.09 -6.43 12.91
N GLN A 580 7.64 -5.81 13.96
CA GLN A 580 8.95 -5.13 13.96
C GLN A 580 10.08 -6.00 14.55
N GLY A 581 9.76 -7.17 15.10
CA GLY A 581 10.73 -8.09 15.71
C GLY A 581 11.02 -7.85 17.19
N TYR A 582 10.14 -7.17 17.94
CA TYR A 582 10.26 -7.08 19.40
C TYR A 582 9.99 -8.44 20.05
N GLU A 583 10.97 -8.98 20.79
CA GLU A 583 10.87 -10.28 21.46
C GLU A 583 9.88 -10.26 22.64
N ASP A 584 9.63 -9.10 23.25
CA ASP A 584 8.74 -8.90 24.39
C ASP A 584 7.34 -8.38 24.00
N ALA A 585 6.99 -8.42 22.71
CA ALA A 585 5.73 -7.90 22.18
C ALA A 585 4.47 -8.45 22.88
N ASP A 586 4.51 -9.71 23.35
CA ASP A 586 3.42 -10.34 24.10
C ASP A 586 3.21 -9.73 25.51
N HIS A 587 4.21 -9.04 26.06
CA HIS A 587 4.20 -8.48 27.42
C HIS A 587 3.95 -6.95 27.42
N GLN A 588 2.87 -6.53 26.75
CA GLN A 588 2.45 -5.13 26.68
C GLN A 588 2.32 -4.49 28.07
N ALA A 589 2.89 -3.29 28.22
CA ALA A 589 2.58 -2.41 29.33
C ALA A 589 1.10 -1.93 29.24
N PRO A 590 0.41 -1.69 30.36
CA PRO A 590 -0.99 -1.28 30.40
C PRO A 590 -1.16 0.21 30.03
N LEU A 591 -0.79 0.59 28.81
CA LEU A 591 -0.76 1.96 28.28
C LEU A 591 -2.13 2.42 27.74
N TYR A 592 -3.22 2.01 28.38
CA TYR A 592 -4.58 2.42 28.00
C TYR A 592 -4.96 3.75 28.65
N TYR A 593 -5.90 4.48 28.03
CA TYR A 593 -6.44 5.71 28.60
C TYR A 593 -7.23 5.37 29.88
N ARG A 594 -6.61 5.51 31.06
CA ARG A 594 -7.26 5.28 32.37
C ARG A 594 -8.36 6.30 32.67
N THR A 595 -9.28 6.01 33.57
CA THR A 595 -10.18 6.99 34.23
C THR A 595 -9.51 7.66 35.43
N THR A 596 -10.08 8.75 35.95
CA THR A 596 -9.64 9.41 37.19
C THR A 596 -9.67 8.44 38.37
N ASP A 597 -10.72 7.63 38.52
CA ASP A 597 -10.84 6.61 39.57
C ASP A 597 -9.82 5.46 39.45
N GLU A 598 -9.39 5.12 38.24
CA GLU A 598 -8.29 4.19 38.02
C GLU A 598 -6.95 4.80 38.46
N MET A 599 -6.63 6.03 38.02
CA MET A 599 -5.39 6.73 38.45
C MET A 599 -5.33 6.96 39.96
N LEU A 600 -6.43 7.37 40.61
CA LEU A 600 -6.47 7.55 42.07
C LEU A 600 -6.23 6.24 42.85
N ARG A 601 -6.47 5.08 42.23
CA ARG A 601 -6.12 3.76 42.81
C ARG A 601 -4.66 3.41 42.57
N GLU A 602 -4.14 3.61 41.36
CA GLU A 602 -2.72 3.37 41.01
C GLU A 602 -1.77 4.15 41.94
N PHE A 603 -2.09 5.41 42.26
CA PHE A 603 -1.26 6.28 43.11
C PHE A 603 -1.61 6.24 44.61
N ALA A 604 -2.39 5.25 45.08
CA ALA A 604 -2.81 5.16 46.48
C ALA A 604 -1.63 5.09 47.48
N PHE A 605 -0.48 4.57 47.07
CA PHE A 605 0.74 4.45 47.88
C PHE A 605 1.33 5.80 48.34
N LEU A 606 1.04 6.91 47.63
CA LEU A 606 1.46 8.26 48.01
C LEU A 606 0.62 8.85 49.18
N GLY A 607 -0.52 8.24 49.49
CA GLY A 607 -1.50 8.73 50.47
C GLY A 607 -2.45 9.81 49.92
N GLU A 608 -3.58 10.00 50.62
CA GLU A 608 -4.77 10.69 50.10
C GLU A 608 -4.51 12.09 49.52
N ARG A 609 -3.76 12.93 50.25
CA ARG A 609 -3.48 14.30 49.82
C ARG A 609 -2.59 14.33 48.57
N ALA A 610 -1.55 13.50 48.55
CA ALA A 610 -0.56 13.48 47.48
C ALA A 610 -1.12 12.86 46.20
N ARG A 611 -1.88 11.75 46.30
CA ARG A 611 -2.51 11.13 45.12
C ARG A 611 -3.49 12.08 44.42
N ARG A 612 -4.27 12.86 45.17
CA ARG A 612 -5.17 13.86 44.59
C ARG A 612 -4.38 15.02 43.96
N GLU A 613 -3.36 15.51 44.68
CA GLU A 613 -2.44 16.57 44.22
C GLU A 613 -1.83 16.22 42.84
N VAL A 614 -1.35 14.99 42.66
CA VAL A 614 -0.73 14.55 41.38
C VAL A 614 -1.71 14.11 40.30
N VAL A 615 -2.86 13.50 40.64
CA VAL A 615 -3.82 12.99 39.65
C VAL A 615 -4.81 14.05 39.17
N ILE A 616 -5.22 15.00 40.01
CA ILE A 616 -6.28 15.98 39.67
C ILE A 616 -5.73 17.41 39.70
N ASP A 617 -5.20 17.85 40.84
CA ASP A 617 -4.98 19.27 41.07
C ASP A 617 -3.82 19.82 40.20
N ASN A 618 -2.67 19.16 40.17
CA ASN A 618 -1.50 19.59 39.38
C ASN A 618 -1.72 19.48 37.85
N PRO A 619 -2.31 18.40 37.29
CA PRO A 619 -2.60 18.35 35.86
C PRO A 619 -3.51 19.49 35.40
N ARG A 620 -4.51 19.86 36.23
CA ARG A 620 -5.38 21.02 35.98
C ARG A 620 -4.61 22.34 36.03
N ILE A 621 -3.65 22.50 36.95
CA ILE A 621 -2.76 23.67 37.02
C ILE A 621 -1.86 23.80 35.78
N VAL A 622 -1.33 22.69 35.25
CA VAL A 622 -0.54 22.70 34.00
C VAL A 622 -1.45 23.04 32.81
N ALA A 623 -2.59 22.36 32.67
CA ALA A 623 -3.55 22.59 31.59
C ALA A 623 -4.13 24.01 31.57
N ALA A 624 -4.30 24.66 32.73
CA ALA A 624 -4.77 26.03 32.85
C ALA A 624 -3.75 27.10 32.37
N GLN A 625 -2.46 26.76 32.27
CA GLN A 625 -1.43 27.67 31.78
C GLN A 625 -1.33 27.73 30.25
N VAL A 626 -1.98 26.78 29.55
CA VAL A 626 -2.02 26.67 28.09
C VAL A 626 -3.22 27.45 27.53
N GLU A 627 -3.08 28.13 26.40
CA GLU A 627 -4.15 28.84 25.70
C GLU A 627 -4.95 27.90 24.77
N CYS A 628 -6.18 28.28 24.42
CA CYS A 628 -6.91 27.58 23.36
C CYS A 628 -6.39 28.06 22.00
N MET A 629 -5.72 27.19 21.26
CA MET A 629 -5.04 27.50 19.99
C MET A 629 -5.69 26.77 18.80
N ARG A 630 -5.33 27.19 17.59
CA ARG A 630 -5.58 26.47 16.35
C ARG A 630 -4.23 26.03 15.75
N PRO A 631 -4.08 24.81 15.23
CA PRO A 631 -2.79 24.31 14.74
C PRO A 631 -2.35 24.91 13.39
N VAL A 632 -3.30 25.46 12.61
CA VAL A 632 -3.10 26.01 11.26
C VAL A 632 -4.01 27.24 11.11
N PRO A 633 -3.62 28.34 10.44
CA PRO A 633 -4.48 29.50 10.18
C PRO A 633 -5.78 29.15 9.41
N ASP A 634 -6.75 30.06 9.40
CA ASP A 634 -8.03 29.91 8.67
C ASP A 634 -8.25 30.93 7.55
N GLU A 635 -7.20 31.67 7.23
CA GLU A 635 -7.09 32.51 6.05
C GLU A 635 -6.21 31.82 4.99
N LEU A 636 -6.55 32.02 3.71
CA LEU A 636 -5.69 31.63 2.59
C LEU A 636 -4.58 32.67 2.44
N ALA A 637 -3.33 32.27 2.67
CA ALA A 637 -2.17 33.11 2.46
C ALA A 637 -1.75 33.10 0.98
N THR A 638 -2.14 34.12 0.24
CA THR A 638 -1.81 34.27 -1.19
C THR A 638 -0.42 34.89 -1.41
N PRO A 639 0.37 34.39 -2.38
CA PRO A 639 1.62 35.05 -2.77
C PRO A 639 1.34 36.33 -3.56
N GLU A 640 2.14 37.37 -3.35
CA GLU A 640 2.10 38.62 -4.12
C GLU A 640 3.26 38.65 -5.14
N ILE A 641 2.95 38.96 -6.40
CA ILE A 641 3.93 39.25 -7.45
C ILE A 641 3.55 40.60 -8.08
N GLU A 642 4.43 41.59 -7.94
CA GLU A 642 4.25 42.92 -8.52
C GLU A 642 4.09 42.84 -10.04
N GLY A 643 3.03 43.44 -10.58
CA GLY A 643 2.72 43.46 -12.01
C GLY A 643 2.06 42.20 -12.59
N ALA A 644 1.78 41.15 -11.81
CA ALA A 644 1.20 39.90 -12.34
C ALA A 644 -0.16 40.10 -13.02
N GLU A 645 -1.01 40.99 -12.53
CA GLU A 645 -2.32 41.31 -13.15
C GLU A 645 -2.17 41.93 -14.54
N ASP A 646 -1.25 42.88 -14.69
CA ASP A 646 -0.96 43.55 -15.96
C ASP A 646 -0.27 42.61 -16.94
N GLU A 647 0.62 41.74 -16.46
CA GLU A 647 1.31 40.73 -17.26
C GLU A 647 0.34 39.69 -17.81
N VAL A 648 -0.53 39.11 -16.98
CA VAL A 648 -1.59 38.17 -17.42
C VAL A 648 -2.52 38.84 -18.42
N ARG A 649 -2.98 40.06 -18.14
CA ARG A 649 -3.83 40.84 -19.06
C ARG A 649 -3.13 41.09 -20.39
N THR A 650 -1.85 41.47 -20.37
CA THR A 650 -1.06 41.76 -21.56
C THR A 650 -0.85 40.51 -22.40
N ARG A 651 -0.35 39.41 -21.82
CA ARG A 651 -0.18 38.11 -22.49
C ARG A 651 -1.48 37.65 -23.15
N THR A 652 -2.58 37.72 -22.40
CA THR A 652 -3.91 37.33 -22.87
C THR A 652 -4.34 38.10 -24.12
N TYR A 653 -4.30 39.44 -24.10
CA TYR A 653 -4.77 40.24 -25.22
C TYR A 653 -3.80 40.26 -26.40
N VAL A 654 -2.48 40.15 -26.16
CA VAL A 654 -1.50 39.97 -27.25
C VAL A 654 -1.79 38.66 -27.99
N LYS A 655 -1.88 37.53 -27.27
CA LYS A 655 -2.11 36.23 -27.91
C LYS A 655 -3.48 36.12 -28.57
N ALA A 656 -4.52 36.67 -27.96
CA ALA A 656 -5.85 36.72 -28.56
C ALA A 656 -5.86 37.49 -29.88
N ARG A 657 -5.14 38.62 -29.97
CA ARG A 657 -5.01 39.42 -31.20
C ARG A 657 -4.17 38.73 -32.28
N GLU A 658 -3.09 38.05 -31.90
CA GLU A 658 -2.29 37.23 -32.82
C GLU A 658 -3.13 36.14 -33.50
N LEU A 659 -4.10 35.56 -32.77
CA LEU A 659 -4.93 34.48 -33.29
C LEU A 659 -6.17 35.01 -34.03
N TYR A 660 -6.97 35.85 -33.36
CA TYR A 660 -8.31 36.27 -33.79
C TYR A 660 -8.38 37.68 -34.37
N GLY A 661 -7.25 38.41 -34.43
CA GLY A 661 -7.16 39.74 -35.03
C GLY A 661 -7.55 40.89 -34.09
N ASP A 662 -7.51 42.12 -34.61
CA ASP A 662 -7.92 43.33 -33.90
C ASP A 662 -8.88 44.16 -34.80
N PRO A 663 -10.13 44.44 -34.38
CA PRO A 663 -10.76 44.07 -33.11
C PRO A 663 -11.07 42.57 -32.99
N LEU A 664 -11.07 42.07 -31.75
CA LEU A 664 -11.43 40.70 -31.43
C LEU A 664 -12.91 40.39 -31.76
N PRO A 665 -13.24 39.16 -32.23
CA PRO A 665 -14.61 38.68 -32.38
C PRO A 665 -15.37 38.70 -31.05
N GLU A 666 -16.67 38.98 -31.10
CA GLU A 666 -17.49 39.14 -29.89
C GLU A 666 -17.49 37.94 -28.93
N PRO A 667 -17.57 36.67 -29.39
CA PRO A 667 -17.49 35.51 -28.49
C PRO A 667 -16.16 35.43 -27.73
N VAL A 668 -15.06 35.82 -28.37
CA VAL A 668 -13.71 35.84 -27.78
C VAL A 668 -13.59 36.98 -26.78
N ARG A 669 -13.97 38.19 -27.20
CA ARG A 669 -13.90 39.42 -26.39
C ARG A 669 -14.71 39.30 -25.11
N SER A 670 -15.98 38.92 -25.22
CA SER A 670 -16.88 38.76 -24.08
C SER A 670 -16.39 37.68 -23.09
N ARG A 671 -15.86 36.56 -23.60
CA ARG A 671 -15.27 35.50 -22.77
C ARG A 671 -14.04 35.99 -22.01
N LEU A 672 -13.11 36.69 -22.67
CA LEU A 672 -11.88 37.21 -22.05
C LEU A 672 -12.16 38.32 -21.03
N GLU A 673 -13.03 39.27 -21.33
CA GLU A 673 -13.43 40.33 -20.40
C GLU A 673 -14.03 39.75 -19.10
N ARG A 674 -14.90 38.74 -19.24
CA ARG A 674 -15.53 38.02 -18.12
C ARG A 674 -14.52 37.23 -17.28
N GLU A 675 -13.68 36.43 -17.93
CA GLU A 675 -12.67 35.60 -17.24
C GLU A 675 -11.62 36.46 -16.53
N LEU A 676 -11.03 37.45 -17.20
CA LEU A 676 -10.02 38.34 -16.59
C LEU A 676 -10.57 39.08 -15.38
N THR A 677 -11.83 39.54 -15.44
CA THR A 677 -12.49 40.20 -14.31
C THR A 677 -12.61 39.26 -13.10
N SER A 678 -12.94 37.98 -13.33
CA SER A 678 -13.03 36.98 -12.26
C SER A 678 -11.66 36.56 -11.72
N ILE A 679 -10.67 36.31 -12.59
CA ILE A 679 -9.31 35.87 -12.20
C ILE A 679 -8.59 36.96 -11.41
N ILE A 680 -8.64 38.21 -11.89
CA ILE A 680 -8.00 39.35 -11.21
C ILE A 680 -8.79 39.73 -9.96
N GLY A 681 -10.12 39.84 -10.04
CA GLY A 681 -10.96 40.25 -8.92
C GLY A 681 -10.92 39.32 -7.70
N ASN A 682 -10.54 38.05 -7.89
CA ASN A 682 -10.33 37.06 -6.82
C ASN A 682 -8.84 36.79 -6.51
N GLY A 683 -7.91 37.59 -7.04
CA GLY A 683 -6.47 37.49 -6.71
C GLY A 683 -5.70 36.34 -7.37
N PHE A 684 -6.30 35.58 -8.30
CA PHE A 684 -5.67 34.41 -8.92
C PHE A 684 -4.77 34.74 -10.13
N ALA A 685 -4.60 36.02 -10.48
CA ALA A 685 -3.68 36.43 -11.55
C ALA A 685 -2.23 35.99 -11.29
N VAL A 686 -1.80 35.99 -10.02
CA VAL A 686 -0.48 35.50 -9.61
C VAL A 686 -0.31 34.02 -10.00
N ASN A 687 -1.29 33.15 -9.72
CA ASN A 687 -1.26 31.73 -10.12
C ASN A 687 -1.06 31.55 -11.63
N TYR A 688 -1.73 32.37 -12.43
CA TYR A 688 -1.66 32.31 -13.90
C TYR A 688 -0.29 32.77 -14.43
N ASP A 689 0.25 33.87 -13.91
CA ASP A 689 1.59 34.37 -14.28
C ASP A 689 2.68 33.33 -13.95
N ILE A 690 2.61 32.73 -12.75
CA ILE A 690 3.53 31.66 -12.34
C ILE A 690 3.42 30.47 -13.28
N ALA A 691 2.21 29.94 -13.50
CA ALA A 691 2.00 28.78 -14.35
C ALA A 691 2.49 29.04 -15.79
N ALA A 692 2.24 30.23 -16.34
CA ALA A 692 2.73 30.62 -17.66
C ALA A 692 4.28 30.65 -17.71
N LYS A 693 4.94 31.17 -16.67
CA LYS A 693 6.42 31.17 -16.56
C LYS A 693 7.00 29.75 -16.46
N LEU A 694 6.38 28.86 -15.67
CA LEU A 694 6.81 27.46 -15.54
C LEU A 694 6.64 26.68 -16.86
N VAL A 695 5.53 26.87 -17.58
CA VAL A 695 5.32 26.24 -18.90
C VAL A 695 6.31 26.80 -19.92
N GLN A 696 6.47 28.12 -20.00
CA GLN A 696 7.42 28.76 -20.92
C GLN A 696 8.85 28.23 -20.70
N LYS A 697 9.31 28.15 -19.45
CA LYS A 697 10.64 27.60 -19.10
C LYS A 697 10.84 26.15 -19.51
N SER A 698 9.77 25.34 -19.52
CA SER A 698 9.84 23.96 -20.03
C SER A 698 9.94 23.92 -21.55
N VAL A 699 9.10 24.69 -22.23
CA VAL A 699 9.06 24.76 -23.70
C VAL A 699 10.35 25.35 -24.28
N ASP A 700 10.92 26.38 -23.65
CA ASP A 700 12.19 27.00 -24.07
C ASP A 700 13.39 26.05 -23.94
N ASP A 701 13.38 25.16 -22.93
CA ASP A 701 14.36 24.08 -22.77
C ASP A 701 14.07 22.86 -23.67
N GLY A 702 13.03 22.92 -24.50
CA GLY A 702 12.65 21.87 -25.44
C GLY A 702 11.85 20.72 -24.85
N TYR A 703 11.22 20.90 -23.69
CA TYR A 703 10.33 19.93 -23.05
C TYR A 703 8.86 20.38 -23.13
N PRO A 704 8.00 19.68 -23.89
CA PRO A 704 6.57 19.98 -23.97
C PRO A 704 5.88 19.75 -22.62
N VAL A 705 4.75 20.43 -22.40
CA VAL A 705 3.95 20.31 -21.17
C VAL A 705 2.54 19.86 -21.53
N GLY A 706 2.11 18.76 -20.93
CA GLY A 706 0.74 18.26 -21.04
C GLY A 706 -0.22 19.10 -20.19
N SER A 707 -1.33 19.52 -20.80
CA SER A 707 -2.44 20.14 -20.07
C SER A 707 -3.13 19.14 -19.15
N ARG A 708 -3.62 19.59 -17.98
CA ARG A 708 -4.34 18.72 -17.04
C ARG A 708 -5.42 19.48 -16.26
N GLY A 709 -6.40 18.73 -15.76
CA GLY A 709 -7.33 19.22 -14.75
C GLY A 709 -8.38 20.19 -15.28
N SER A 710 -8.83 21.12 -14.43
CA SER A 710 -9.86 22.10 -14.81
C SER A 710 -9.33 23.40 -15.43
N VAL A 711 -8.01 23.64 -15.49
CA VAL A 711 -7.47 24.90 -16.04
C VAL A 711 -7.77 25.08 -17.54
N GLY A 712 -7.89 23.97 -18.28
CA GLY A 712 -8.36 23.95 -19.68
C GLY A 712 -9.80 24.42 -19.91
N SER A 713 -10.53 24.79 -18.84
CA SER A 713 -11.82 25.50 -18.93
C SER A 713 -11.66 27.02 -19.11
N SER A 714 -10.46 27.59 -18.92
CA SER A 714 -10.21 29.03 -19.03
C SER A 714 -9.57 29.41 -20.37
N LEU A 715 -10.21 30.32 -21.09
CA LEU A 715 -9.66 30.91 -22.31
C LEU A 715 -8.45 31.81 -22.01
N VAL A 716 -8.44 32.46 -20.85
CA VAL A 716 -7.26 33.21 -20.35
C VAL A 716 -6.08 32.27 -20.18
N ALA A 717 -6.29 31.05 -19.66
CA ALA A 717 -5.22 30.05 -19.57
C ALA A 717 -4.70 29.62 -20.95
N THR A 718 -5.59 29.43 -21.93
CA THR A 718 -5.21 29.15 -23.32
C THR A 718 -4.36 30.28 -23.90
N MET A 719 -4.76 31.55 -23.72
CA MET A 719 -4.05 32.70 -24.27
C MET A 719 -2.73 33.00 -23.54
N CYS A 720 -2.60 32.66 -22.27
CA CYS A 720 -1.34 32.72 -21.52
C CYS A 720 -0.39 31.54 -21.79
N GLY A 721 -0.78 30.56 -22.61
CA GLY A 721 0.04 29.38 -22.92
C GLY A 721 0.11 28.35 -21.78
N ILE A 722 -0.77 28.43 -20.78
CA ILE A 722 -0.83 27.49 -19.65
C ILE A 722 -1.44 26.15 -20.08
N THR A 723 -2.31 26.19 -21.09
CA THR A 723 -3.01 25.00 -21.61
C THR A 723 -3.24 25.09 -23.11
N GLU A 724 -3.17 23.95 -23.80
CA GLU A 724 -3.51 23.83 -25.22
C GLU A 724 -5.03 23.71 -25.46
N VAL A 725 -5.81 23.43 -24.42
CA VAL A 725 -7.27 23.26 -24.56
C VAL A 725 -7.92 24.61 -24.80
N ASN A 726 -8.62 24.76 -25.93
CA ASN A 726 -9.42 25.93 -26.25
C ASN A 726 -10.88 25.70 -25.79
N PRO A 727 -11.38 26.37 -24.73
CA PRO A 727 -12.70 26.11 -24.16
C PRO A 727 -13.86 26.78 -24.90
N LEU A 728 -13.59 27.56 -25.95
CA LEU A 728 -14.63 28.17 -26.77
C LEU A 728 -15.53 27.12 -27.45
N PRO A 729 -16.73 27.50 -27.95
CA PRO A 729 -17.50 26.64 -28.85
C PRO A 729 -16.68 26.25 -30.09
N PRO A 730 -16.99 25.10 -30.74
CA PRO A 730 -16.48 24.75 -32.06
C PRO A 730 -16.51 25.93 -33.02
N HIS A 731 -15.39 26.19 -33.69
CA HIS A 731 -15.25 27.26 -34.67
C HIS A 731 -14.13 26.99 -35.65
N TYR A 732 -14.20 27.65 -36.81
CA TYR A 732 -13.08 27.75 -37.73
C TYR A 732 -12.18 28.92 -37.36
N LEU A 733 -10.88 28.78 -37.62
CA LEU A 733 -9.87 29.85 -37.43
C LEU A 733 -8.84 29.85 -38.57
N CYS A 734 -8.72 30.97 -39.28
CA CYS A 734 -7.69 31.17 -40.30
C CYS A 734 -6.43 31.78 -39.68
N ARG A 735 -5.32 31.01 -39.66
CA ARG A 735 -4.03 31.48 -39.12
C ARG A 735 -3.37 32.58 -39.96
N ASP A 736 -3.75 32.74 -41.23
CA ASP A 736 -3.12 33.71 -42.17
C ASP A 736 -3.78 35.10 -42.18
N CYS A 737 -5.10 35.18 -41.92
CA CYS A 737 -5.87 36.43 -42.02
C CYS A 737 -6.83 36.66 -40.85
N HIS A 738 -6.71 35.86 -39.79
CA HIS A 738 -7.45 35.95 -38.53
C HIS A 738 -8.99 35.86 -38.66
N TYR A 739 -9.50 35.37 -39.79
CA TYR A 739 -10.92 35.08 -39.94
C TYR A 739 -11.34 33.92 -39.02
N SER A 740 -12.32 34.17 -38.16
CA SER A 740 -12.98 33.15 -37.34
C SER A 740 -14.46 33.04 -37.68
N ASP A 741 -15.00 31.81 -37.63
CA ASP A 741 -16.43 31.55 -37.84
C ASP A 741 -16.98 30.64 -36.74
N PHE A 742 -17.88 31.19 -35.93
CA PHE A 742 -18.61 30.51 -34.85
C PHE A 742 -20.07 30.19 -35.23
N ASP A 743 -20.56 30.73 -36.35
CA ASP A 743 -21.97 30.65 -36.77
C ASP A 743 -22.14 29.71 -37.98
N HIS A 744 -21.18 28.79 -38.17
CA HIS A 744 -21.09 27.88 -39.30
C HIS A 744 -22.22 26.83 -39.40
N GLY A 745 -23.12 26.76 -38.41
CA GLY A 745 -24.35 25.95 -38.46
C GLY A 745 -24.16 24.43 -38.42
N VAL A 746 -22.97 23.93 -38.07
CA VAL A 746 -22.68 22.49 -37.95
C VAL A 746 -22.71 22.10 -36.48
N LEU A 747 -23.53 21.11 -36.12
CA LEU A 747 -23.64 20.63 -34.74
C LEU A 747 -22.57 19.55 -34.46
N VAL A 748 -21.53 19.91 -33.71
CA VAL A 748 -20.45 19.02 -33.25
C VAL A 748 -20.10 19.30 -31.77
N GLU A 749 -19.52 18.33 -31.08
CA GLU A 749 -19.08 18.50 -29.67
C GLU A 749 -17.66 19.06 -29.53
N SER A 750 -16.84 18.94 -30.59
CA SER A 750 -15.47 19.43 -30.69
C SER A 750 -15.25 20.13 -32.03
N GLY A 751 -14.43 21.18 -32.04
CA GLY A 751 -14.00 21.87 -33.27
C GLY A 751 -13.24 20.95 -34.22
N TYR A 752 -12.46 19.99 -33.70
CA TYR A 752 -11.70 19.05 -34.53
C TYR A 752 -12.60 18.18 -35.42
N ASP A 753 -13.86 17.96 -35.01
CA ASP A 753 -14.89 17.23 -35.75
C ASP A 753 -15.51 18.04 -36.91
N LEU A 754 -15.19 19.33 -37.04
CA LEU A 754 -15.67 20.14 -38.16
C LEU A 754 -15.10 19.60 -39.50
N PRO A 755 -15.88 19.64 -40.59
CA PRO A 755 -15.39 19.25 -41.90
C PRO A 755 -14.33 20.24 -42.41
N ASP A 756 -13.41 19.75 -43.24
CA ASP A 756 -12.38 20.58 -43.86
C ASP A 756 -12.98 21.70 -44.72
N SER A 757 -12.51 22.93 -44.50
CA SER A 757 -13.03 24.13 -45.18
C SER A 757 -11.91 25.12 -45.53
N LYS A 758 -12.20 26.03 -46.46
CA LYS A 758 -11.28 27.08 -46.92
C LYS A 758 -11.76 28.45 -46.45
N CYS A 759 -10.82 29.31 -46.10
CA CYS A 759 -11.12 30.63 -45.60
C CYS A 759 -11.81 31.47 -46.68
N PRO A 760 -13.01 32.02 -46.43
CA PRO A 760 -13.73 32.84 -47.40
C PRO A 760 -13.06 34.20 -47.67
N ARG A 761 -12.05 34.60 -46.87
CA ARG A 761 -11.29 35.85 -47.07
C ARG A 761 -9.99 35.68 -47.88
N CYS A 762 -9.19 34.64 -47.60
CA CYS A 762 -7.87 34.46 -48.22
C CYS A 762 -7.68 33.14 -48.99
N GLY A 763 -8.61 32.18 -48.88
CA GLY A 763 -8.56 30.88 -49.57
C GLY A 763 -7.71 29.79 -48.90
N SER A 764 -6.93 30.11 -47.86
CA SER A 764 -6.14 29.16 -47.07
C SER A 764 -7.01 28.12 -46.35
N LYS A 765 -6.45 26.96 -45.98
CA LYS A 765 -7.16 25.96 -45.15
C LYS A 765 -7.53 26.60 -43.81
N LEU A 766 -8.76 26.37 -43.34
CA LEU A 766 -9.19 26.79 -42.02
C LEU A 766 -8.68 25.78 -40.97
N GLY A 767 -8.08 26.29 -39.91
CA GLY A 767 -7.90 25.56 -38.66
C GLY A 767 -9.25 25.36 -37.97
N LYS A 768 -9.26 24.42 -37.03
CA LYS A 768 -10.45 23.88 -36.36
C LYS A 768 -10.22 23.89 -34.86
N GLU A 769 -11.07 24.56 -34.09
CA GLU A 769 -10.79 24.93 -32.70
C GLU A 769 -12.05 24.89 -31.82
N GLY A 770 -11.86 24.80 -30.50
CA GLY A 770 -12.93 24.90 -29.50
C GLY A 770 -13.49 23.56 -29.03
N GLN A 771 -13.76 23.43 -27.73
CA GLN A 771 -14.21 22.20 -27.07
C GLN A 771 -15.53 22.36 -26.27
N SER A 772 -16.17 23.54 -26.33
CA SER A 772 -17.39 23.88 -25.56
C SER A 772 -17.27 23.58 -24.07
N ILE A 773 -16.39 24.32 -23.37
CA ILE A 773 -16.13 24.12 -21.94
C ILE A 773 -16.47 25.42 -21.16
N PRO A 774 -17.36 25.36 -20.15
CA PRO A 774 -17.69 26.52 -19.33
C PRO A 774 -16.54 26.84 -18.37
N PHE A 775 -16.23 28.13 -18.21
CA PHE A 775 -15.17 28.63 -17.32
C PHE A 775 -15.48 28.34 -15.85
N GLU A 776 -16.76 28.31 -15.51
CA GLU A 776 -17.30 28.14 -14.17
C GLU A 776 -16.97 26.77 -13.57
N THR A 777 -16.64 25.77 -14.41
CA THR A 777 -16.02 24.49 -13.99
C THR A 777 -14.68 24.70 -13.24
N PHE A 778 -13.95 25.77 -13.56
CA PHE A 778 -12.66 26.10 -12.95
C PHE A 778 -12.81 26.95 -11.67
N LEU A 779 -13.53 28.07 -11.72
CA LEU A 779 -13.57 29.07 -10.64
C LEU A 779 -14.94 29.24 -9.94
N GLY A 780 -15.94 28.44 -10.30
CA GLY A 780 -17.31 28.67 -9.85
C GLY A 780 -17.94 29.88 -10.53
N PHE A 781 -18.99 30.43 -9.91
CA PHE A 781 -19.68 31.62 -10.43
C PHE A 781 -19.27 32.90 -9.69
N ASP A 782 -18.96 32.80 -8.39
CA ASP A 782 -18.64 33.95 -7.54
C ASP A 782 -17.15 34.01 -7.14
N GLY A 783 -16.30 33.11 -7.68
CA GLY A 783 -14.94 32.90 -7.16
C GLY A 783 -14.91 32.03 -5.89
N ASP A 784 -16.01 31.34 -5.60
CA ASP A 784 -16.28 30.51 -4.42
C ASP A 784 -15.45 29.20 -4.34
N LYS A 785 -14.58 28.98 -5.33
CA LYS A 785 -13.69 27.82 -5.42
C LYS A 785 -12.24 28.28 -5.63
N VAL A 786 -11.35 27.89 -4.72
CA VAL A 786 -9.89 28.01 -4.92
C VAL A 786 -9.48 27.12 -6.12
N PRO A 787 -8.74 27.65 -7.12
CA PRO A 787 -8.35 26.91 -8.30
C PRO A 787 -7.02 26.17 -8.12
N ASP A 788 -7.03 24.85 -8.31
CA ASP A 788 -5.82 24.07 -8.55
C ASP A 788 -5.40 24.20 -10.04
N ILE A 789 -4.13 24.55 -10.30
CA ILE A 789 -3.53 24.48 -11.64
C ILE A 789 -2.65 23.24 -11.72
N ASP A 790 -3.11 22.25 -12.47
CA ASP A 790 -2.39 21.00 -12.75
C ASP A 790 -1.56 21.14 -14.04
N LEU A 791 -0.28 20.78 -14.00
CA LEU A 791 0.61 20.75 -15.16
C LEU A 791 1.37 19.41 -15.23
N ASN A 792 1.27 18.71 -16.36
CA ASN A 792 2.02 17.47 -16.60
C ASN A 792 3.33 17.80 -17.35
N PHE A 793 4.45 17.86 -16.64
CA PHE A 793 5.80 17.95 -17.22
C PHE A 793 6.33 16.55 -17.56
N SER A 794 7.38 16.47 -18.38
CA SER A 794 8.16 15.23 -18.52
C SER A 794 8.70 14.78 -17.16
N GLY A 795 8.61 13.48 -16.86
CA GLY A 795 9.20 12.90 -15.65
C GLY A 795 10.71 13.13 -15.53
N GLU A 796 11.42 13.30 -16.66
CA GLU A 796 12.85 13.62 -16.69
C GLU A 796 13.16 15.08 -16.31
N TYR A 797 12.19 15.98 -16.50
CA TYR A 797 12.38 17.43 -16.36
C TYR A 797 11.63 18.03 -15.14
N GLN A 798 10.78 17.24 -14.48
CA GLN A 798 9.99 17.66 -13.32
C GLN A 798 10.83 18.30 -12.20
N SER A 799 11.98 17.71 -11.88
CA SER A 799 12.88 18.21 -10.82
C SER A 799 13.51 19.57 -11.17
N THR A 800 13.82 19.82 -12.45
CA THR A 800 14.28 21.13 -12.94
C THR A 800 13.21 22.19 -12.76
N ILE A 801 11.94 21.87 -13.03
CA ILE A 801 10.81 22.78 -12.84
C ILE A 801 10.51 23.04 -11.35
N HIS A 802 10.67 22.05 -10.48
CA HIS A 802 10.58 22.27 -9.02
C HIS A 802 11.65 23.26 -8.55
N LYS A 803 12.89 23.11 -9.01
CA LYS A 803 13.99 24.05 -8.69
C LYS A 803 13.78 25.44 -9.30
N TYR A 804 13.20 25.54 -10.50
CA TYR A 804 12.82 26.83 -11.06
C TYR A 804 11.71 27.53 -10.25
N ALA A 805 10.81 26.79 -9.60
CA ALA A 805 9.89 27.39 -8.63
C ALA A 805 10.63 27.95 -7.40
N GLU A 806 11.64 27.25 -6.88
CA GLU A 806 12.53 27.77 -5.81
C GLU A 806 13.25 29.07 -6.23
N GLU A 807 13.66 29.19 -7.49
CA GLU A 807 14.24 30.44 -8.02
C GLU A 807 13.25 31.63 -8.06
N LEU A 808 11.96 31.36 -8.34
CA LEU A 808 10.92 32.40 -8.42
C LEU A 808 10.50 32.95 -7.04
N PHE A 809 10.36 32.08 -6.04
CA PHE A 809 9.87 32.47 -4.70
C PHE A 809 10.96 32.59 -3.64
N GLY A 810 12.10 31.91 -3.83
CA GLY A 810 13.11 31.64 -2.81
C GLY A 810 12.92 30.23 -2.22
N ALA A 811 14.03 29.49 -2.02
CA ALA A 811 13.99 28.11 -1.53
C ALA A 811 13.28 27.97 -0.16
N ASP A 812 13.44 28.94 0.75
CA ASP A 812 12.76 28.97 2.06
C ASP A 812 11.24 29.26 1.97
N HIS A 813 10.70 29.48 0.77
CA HIS A 813 9.27 29.74 0.49
C HIS A 813 8.59 28.63 -0.33
N VAL A 814 9.33 27.56 -0.71
CA VAL A 814 8.85 26.50 -1.60
C VAL A 814 9.09 25.15 -0.95
N PHE A 815 8.01 24.43 -0.65
CA PHE A 815 8.08 23.14 0.04
C PHE A 815 7.29 22.09 -0.74
N ARG A 816 7.83 20.88 -0.90
CA ARG A 816 7.06 19.79 -1.49
C ARG A 816 5.98 19.35 -0.49
N ALA A 817 4.75 19.12 -0.93
CA ALA A 817 3.72 18.64 -0.02
C ALA A 817 4.12 17.25 0.53
N GLY A 818 4.16 17.09 1.85
CA GLY A 818 4.44 15.81 2.48
C GLY A 818 3.26 14.83 2.41
N THR A 819 3.56 13.55 2.55
CA THR A 819 2.57 12.48 2.67
C THR A 819 2.89 11.57 3.86
N ILE A 820 1.87 11.04 4.53
CA ILE A 820 2.03 10.12 5.66
C ILE A 820 1.71 8.70 5.17
N ALA A 821 2.74 7.86 5.10
CA ALA A 821 2.58 6.47 4.69
C ALA A 821 2.18 5.62 5.92
N THR A 822 0.90 5.26 5.99
CA THR A 822 0.34 4.41 7.05
C THR A 822 0.43 2.92 6.71
N VAL A 823 0.17 2.07 7.71
CA VAL A 823 -0.07 0.64 7.53
C VAL A 823 -1.41 0.46 6.81
N ALA A 824 -1.36 0.07 5.54
CA ALA A 824 -2.54 -0.28 4.74
C ALA A 824 -3.03 -1.70 5.08
N ASP A 825 -4.31 -1.99 4.83
CA ASP A 825 -4.96 -3.24 5.25
C ASP A 825 -4.19 -4.49 4.84
N LYS A 826 -3.68 -4.57 3.60
CA LYS A 826 -2.89 -5.72 3.12
C LYS A 826 -1.63 -5.97 3.97
N THR A 827 -0.98 -4.90 4.42
CA THR A 827 0.20 -4.99 5.31
C THR A 827 -0.22 -5.38 6.72
N ALA A 828 -1.33 -4.83 7.23
CA ALA A 828 -1.87 -5.20 8.53
C ALA A 828 -2.32 -6.68 8.61
N TYR A 829 -2.96 -7.20 7.56
CA TYR A 829 -3.25 -8.64 7.40
C TYR A 829 -1.98 -9.48 7.38
N GLY A 830 -0.91 -8.98 6.75
CA GLY A 830 0.42 -9.59 6.78
C GLY A 830 0.98 -9.70 8.19
N PHE A 831 0.95 -8.61 8.98
CA PHE A 831 1.39 -8.61 10.38
C PHE A 831 0.55 -9.55 11.25
N ALA A 832 -0.78 -9.50 11.15
CA ALA A 832 -1.66 -10.38 11.93
C ALA A 832 -1.43 -11.87 11.62
N ARG A 833 -1.18 -12.22 10.35
CA ARG A 833 -0.81 -13.60 9.96
C ARG A 833 0.59 -13.99 10.44
N ALA A 834 1.59 -13.15 10.26
CA ALA A 834 2.95 -13.42 10.72
C ALA A 834 3.00 -13.60 12.25
N TYR A 835 2.21 -12.82 13.00
CA TYR A 835 2.01 -13.00 14.44
C TYR A 835 1.40 -14.38 14.76
N ALA A 836 0.28 -14.73 14.13
CA ALA A 836 -0.36 -16.03 14.34
C ALA A 836 0.57 -17.22 13.99
N GLU A 837 1.30 -17.14 12.88
CA GLU A 837 2.23 -18.18 12.42
C GLU A 837 3.43 -18.34 13.35
N SER A 838 4.06 -17.24 13.78
CA SER A 838 5.21 -17.28 14.70
C SER A 838 4.86 -17.82 16.09
N HIS A 839 3.66 -17.50 16.60
CA HIS A 839 3.15 -17.97 17.90
C HIS A 839 2.40 -19.32 17.78
N ARG A 840 2.33 -19.91 16.57
CA ARG A 840 1.64 -21.18 16.26
C ARG A 840 0.15 -21.18 16.64
N LEU A 841 -0.49 -20.02 16.56
CA LEU A 841 -1.89 -19.81 16.86
C LEU A 841 -2.77 -20.09 15.63
N THR A 842 -3.78 -20.95 15.79
CA THR A 842 -4.80 -21.18 14.77
C THR A 842 -5.96 -20.21 14.96
N LEU A 843 -5.81 -18.98 14.46
CA LEU A 843 -6.84 -17.94 14.52
C LEU A 843 -7.86 -18.07 13.38
N ARG A 844 -9.12 -17.72 13.65
CA ARG A 844 -10.18 -17.58 12.63
C ARG A 844 -9.87 -16.39 11.71
N ASN A 845 -10.32 -16.42 10.45
CA ASN A 845 -10.12 -15.29 9.54
C ASN A 845 -10.77 -14.01 10.10
N ALA A 846 -11.91 -14.13 10.77
CA ALA A 846 -12.57 -13.01 11.46
C ALA A 846 -11.65 -12.33 12.51
N GLU A 847 -10.86 -13.11 13.26
CA GLU A 847 -9.95 -12.55 14.27
C GLU A 847 -8.70 -11.94 13.62
N ILE A 848 -8.15 -12.59 12.59
CA ILE A 848 -7.07 -12.01 11.77
C ILE A 848 -7.53 -10.67 11.16
N SER A 849 -8.77 -10.59 10.66
CA SER A 849 -9.38 -9.36 10.14
C SER A 849 -9.53 -8.28 11.20
N ARG A 850 -9.96 -8.63 12.43
CA ARG A 850 -10.07 -7.71 13.56
C ARG A 850 -8.70 -7.16 13.97
N LEU A 851 -7.71 -8.03 14.15
CA LEU A 851 -6.33 -7.64 14.50
C LEU A 851 -5.71 -6.74 13.41
N ALA A 852 -5.89 -7.09 12.14
CA ALA A 852 -5.45 -6.27 11.01
C ALA A 852 -6.11 -4.88 11.03
N ARG A 853 -7.44 -4.80 11.16
CA ARG A 853 -8.17 -3.53 11.21
C ARG A 853 -7.72 -2.62 12.36
N GLY A 854 -7.33 -3.17 13.51
CA GLY A 854 -6.76 -2.40 14.62
C GLY A 854 -5.38 -1.80 14.32
N CYS A 855 -4.56 -2.50 13.53
CA CYS A 855 -3.25 -2.01 13.07
C CYS A 855 -3.33 -1.03 11.89
N SER A 856 -4.43 -1.06 11.12
CA SER A 856 -4.61 -0.18 9.96
C SER A 856 -4.62 1.30 10.33
N GLY A 857 -4.01 2.12 9.48
CA GLY A 857 -3.93 3.58 9.65
C GLY A 857 -2.84 4.06 10.61
N VAL A 858 -2.13 3.17 11.32
CA VAL A 858 -0.94 3.56 12.09
C VAL A 858 0.15 4.08 11.14
N LYS A 859 0.82 5.19 11.47
CA LYS A 859 1.93 5.72 10.66
C LYS A 859 3.09 4.73 10.63
N ARG A 860 3.64 4.50 9.43
CA ARG A 860 4.85 3.71 9.22
C ARG A 860 6.05 4.56 8.82
N THR A 861 5.86 5.50 7.88
CA THR A 861 6.91 6.42 7.44
C THR A 861 6.28 7.68 6.81
N THR A 862 7.10 8.59 6.30
CA THR A 862 6.66 9.76 5.51
C THR A 862 7.16 9.67 4.07
N GLY A 863 6.56 10.46 3.19
CA GLY A 863 6.94 10.55 1.79
C GLY A 863 6.68 11.95 1.24
N GLN A 864 6.64 12.05 -0.09
CA GLN A 864 6.42 13.28 -0.85
C GLN A 864 5.22 13.13 -1.78
N HIS A 865 4.49 14.22 -2.03
CA HIS A 865 3.45 14.28 -3.05
C HIS A 865 4.08 14.14 -4.44
N PRO A 866 3.45 13.43 -5.39
CA PRO A 866 4.01 13.18 -6.71
C PRO A 866 4.48 14.43 -7.47
N GLY A 867 3.85 15.59 -7.28
CA GLY A 867 4.30 16.87 -7.84
C GLY A 867 3.75 18.11 -7.15
N GLY A 868 3.22 17.96 -5.93
CA GLY A 868 2.54 19.05 -5.23
C GLY A 868 3.55 19.94 -4.53
N VAL A 869 3.57 21.22 -4.87
CA VAL A 869 4.49 22.22 -4.34
C VAL A 869 3.67 23.29 -3.63
N MET A 870 3.94 23.49 -2.34
CA MET A 870 3.31 24.49 -1.48
C MET A 870 4.13 25.78 -1.51
N ILE A 871 3.45 26.91 -1.73
CA ILE A 871 4.06 28.23 -1.84
C ILE A 871 3.71 29.06 -0.60
N VAL A 872 4.72 29.44 0.19
CA VAL A 872 4.58 30.33 1.35
C VAL A 872 4.81 31.78 0.90
N PRO A 873 3.88 32.73 1.15
CA PRO A 873 4.05 34.12 0.71
C PRO A 873 5.30 34.79 1.30
N LYS A 874 5.93 35.67 0.50
CA LYS A 874 7.07 36.48 0.94
C LYS A 874 6.66 37.36 2.13
N GLY A 875 7.38 37.22 3.25
CA GLY A 875 7.07 37.90 4.51
C GLY A 875 6.30 37.05 5.53
N ARG A 876 5.87 35.83 5.18
CA ARG A 876 5.38 34.81 6.12
C ARG A 876 6.40 33.69 6.28
N ASP A 877 6.30 32.97 7.39
CA ASP A 877 7.15 31.82 7.72
C ASP A 877 6.35 30.51 7.61
N VAL A 878 7.00 29.42 7.19
CA VAL A 878 6.32 28.11 7.02
C VAL A 878 5.77 27.55 8.34
N HIS A 879 6.44 27.83 9.47
CA HIS A 879 6.05 27.40 10.81
C HIS A 879 4.82 28.16 11.35
N GLU A 880 4.24 29.08 10.58
CA GLU A 880 2.88 29.56 10.83
C GLU A 880 1.82 28.52 10.46
N PHE A 881 2.13 27.60 9.54
CA PHE A 881 1.19 26.64 8.96
C PHE A 881 1.54 25.20 9.28
N THR A 882 2.82 24.84 9.26
CA THR A 882 3.29 23.45 9.42
C THR A 882 4.79 23.40 9.72
N PRO A 883 5.27 22.40 10.50
CA PRO A 883 6.69 22.05 10.49
C PRO A 883 7.13 21.54 9.11
N VAL A 884 8.44 21.37 8.92
CA VAL A 884 9.03 20.82 7.70
C VAL A 884 10.04 19.72 7.99
N GLN A 885 10.20 18.76 7.08
CA GLN A 885 11.09 17.60 7.27
C GLN A 885 11.66 17.08 5.95
N HIS A 886 12.61 16.14 5.98
CA HIS A 886 12.94 15.37 4.79
C HIS A 886 11.93 14.22 4.58
N PRO A 887 11.58 13.86 3.33
CA PRO A 887 10.76 12.69 3.05
C PRO A 887 11.47 11.42 3.52
N ALA A 888 10.74 10.53 4.21
CA ALA A 888 11.27 9.31 4.84
C ALA A 888 12.47 9.53 5.78
N ASN A 889 12.70 10.78 6.23
CA ASN A 889 13.87 11.22 7.00
C ASN A 889 15.22 10.99 6.28
N ASP A 890 15.24 10.98 4.95
CA ASP A 890 16.48 10.85 4.18
C ASP A 890 17.32 12.13 4.25
N ARG A 891 18.42 12.05 5.02
CA ARG A 891 19.40 13.14 5.21
C ARG A 891 20.22 13.48 3.95
N GLN A 892 20.14 12.69 2.90
CA GLN A 892 20.79 12.98 1.60
C GLN A 892 19.84 13.66 0.61
N SER A 893 18.55 13.76 0.95
CA SER A 893 17.56 14.42 0.09
C SER A 893 17.76 15.94 0.09
N ASP A 894 17.84 16.54 -1.10
CA ASP A 894 17.74 17.98 -1.29
C ASP A 894 16.30 18.50 -1.16
N ILE A 895 15.33 17.59 -1.03
CA ILE A 895 13.90 17.91 -0.94
C ILE A 895 13.50 18.12 0.53
N VAL A 896 12.86 19.26 0.79
CA VAL A 896 12.16 19.55 2.04
C VAL A 896 10.66 19.42 1.81
N THR A 897 9.99 18.66 2.67
CA THR A 897 8.54 18.44 2.66
C THR A 897 7.83 19.11 3.82
N THR A 898 6.56 19.48 3.62
CA THR A 898 5.66 19.86 4.72
C THR A 898 5.44 18.67 5.67
N HIS A 899 5.42 18.90 6.97
CA HIS A 899 5.21 17.86 7.97
C HIS A 899 3.74 17.44 8.05
N PHE A 900 2.81 18.37 7.78
CA PHE A 900 1.39 18.08 7.53
C PHE A 900 1.13 17.74 6.06
N GLU A 901 0.15 16.86 5.83
CA GLU A 901 -0.34 16.53 4.50
C GLU A 901 -1.12 17.70 3.88
N TYR A 902 -1.09 17.82 2.55
CA TYR A 902 -1.80 18.90 1.82
C TYR A 902 -3.25 19.11 2.28
N LYS A 903 -4.01 18.04 2.52
CA LYS A 903 -5.42 18.08 2.95
C LYS A 903 -5.68 18.99 4.15
N THR A 904 -4.69 19.12 5.04
CA THR A 904 -4.73 19.93 6.26
C THR A 904 -4.54 21.42 5.99
N ILE A 905 -3.71 21.76 5.01
CA ILE A 905 -3.23 23.13 4.74
C ILE A 905 -3.78 23.72 3.43
N HIS A 906 -4.68 23.01 2.75
CA HIS A 906 -5.21 23.40 1.44
C HIS A 906 -6.03 24.71 1.45
N ASP A 907 -6.72 25.01 2.55
CA ASP A 907 -7.43 26.27 2.76
C ASP A 907 -6.49 27.44 3.12
N CYS A 908 -5.22 27.15 3.41
CA CYS A 908 -4.29 28.06 4.09
C CYS A 908 -3.09 28.47 3.22
N LEU A 909 -2.64 27.59 2.31
CA LEU A 909 -1.49 27.80 1.44
C LEU A 909 -1.82 27.38 0.00
N LEU A 910 -1.33 28.18 -0.96
CA LEU A 910 -1.44 27.89 -2.38
C LEU A 910 -0.58 26.66 -2.77
N LYS A 911 -1.15 25.80 -3.61
CA LYS A 911 -0.48 24.63 -4.19
C LYS A 911 -0.35 24.79 -5.70
N LEU A 912 0.80 24.36 -6.23
CA LEU A 912 1.01 24.10 -7.67
C LEU A 912 1.22 22.59 -7.85
N ASP A 913 0.45 21.93 -8.72
CA ASP A 913 0.64 20.51 -9.06
C ASP A 913 1.51 20.39 -10.31
N LEU A 914 2.82 20.42 -10.08
CA LEU A 914 3.89 20.31 -11.06
C LEU A 914 4.27 18.82 -11.21
N LEU A 915 3.43 18.07 -11.92
CA LEU A 915 3.43 16.61 -11.96
C LEU A 915 4.35 16.08 -13.06
N GLY A 916 5.08 15.00 -12.78
CA GLY A 916 5.77 14.21 -13.80
C GLY A 916 4.80 13.26 -14.48
N HIS A 917 4.84 13.19 -15.82
CA HIS A 917 3.97 12.33 -16.62
C HIS A 917 4.75 11.71 -17.80
N ASP A 918 4.26 10.59 -18.31
CA ASP A 918 4.91 9.87 -19.42
C ASP A 918 4.53 10.43 -20.79
N ASP A 919 3.33 11.00 -20.97
CA ASP A 919 2.92 11.55 -22.29
C ASP A 919 3.87 12.65 -22.80
N PRO A 920 4.27 13.66 -22.00
CA PRO A 920 5.21 14.68 -22.47
C PRO A 920 6.60 14.09 -22.78
N THR A 921 7.04 13.10 -22.01
CA THR A 921 8.29 12.35 -22.27
C THR A 921 8.21 11.57 -23.58
N MET A 922 7.06 10.92 -23.85
CA MET A 922 6.81 10.21 -25.10
C MET A 922 6.77 11.15 -26.30
N ILE A 923 6.04 12.26 -26.18
CA ILE A 923 5.97 13.31 -27.19
C ILE A 923 7.37 13.81 -27.51
N LYS A 924 8.15 14.21 -26.49
CA LYS A 924 9.54 14.66 -26.67
C LYS A 924 10.40 13.63 -27.41
N MET A 925 10.34 12.36 -26.99
CA MET A 925 11.09 11.30 -27.66
C MET A 925 10.63 11.06 -29.11
N LEU A 926 9.34 11.23 -29.43
CA LEU A 926 8.83 11.10 -30.79
C LEU A 926 9.24 12.28 -31.68
N GLU A 927 9.24 13.51 -31.16
CA GLU A 927 9.76 14.70 -31.87
C GLU A 927 11.27 14.53 -32.15
N ASP A 928 12.05 14.07 -31.17
CA ASP A 928 13.49 13.82 -31.32
C ASP A 928 13.82 12.70 -32.33
N LEU A 929 12.97 11.66 -32.42
CA LEU A 929 13.17 10.53 -33.34
C LEU A 929 12.70 10.82 -34.77
N THR A 930 11.65 11.61 -34.95
CA THR A 930 11.02 11.85 -36.27
C THR A 930 11.40 13.20 -36.89
N GLY A 931 11.81 14.18 -36.08
CA GLY A 931 11.98 15.57 -36.49
C GLY A 931 10.67 16.33 -36.78
N MET A 932 9.51 15.71 -36.53
CA MET A 932 8.19 16.32 -36.68
C MET A 932 7.71 16.87 -35.33
N SER A 933 7.26 18.13 -35.27
CA SER A 933 6.60 18.63 -34.07
C SER A 933 5.19 18.04 -33.93
N THR A 934 4.83 17.70 -32.70
CA THR A 934 3.49 17.23 -32.36
C THR A 934 2.42 18.31 -32.44
N GLY A 935 2.82 19.59 -32.45
CA GLY A 935 1.93 20.71 -32.76
C GLY A 935 1.43 20.71 -34.21
N ASP A 936 2.17 20.09 -35.13
CA ASP A 936 1.81 19.98 -36.55
C ASP A 936 0.94 18.75 -36.88
N VAL A 937 0.65 17.89 -35.89
CA VAL A 937 -0.18 16.69 -36.09
C VAL A 937 -1.64 17.08 -36.36
N PRO A 938 -2.24 16.66 -37.49
CA PRO A 938 -3.64 16.91 -37.78
C PRO A 938 -4.55 16.10 -36.83
N MET A 939 -5.28 16.81 -35.97
CA MET A 939 -6.21 16.24 -34.97
C MET A 939 -7.45 15.56 -35.56
N ASP A 940 -7.54 15.49 -36.89
CA ASP A 940 -8.64 14.93 -37.67
C ASP A 940 -8.17 13.85 -38.68
N ASP A 941 -6.93 13.35 -38.57
CA ASP A 941 -6.40 12.33 -39.48
C ASP A 941 -7.29 11.07 -39.51
N PRO A 942 -7.90 10.73 -40.67
CA PRO A 942 -8.83 9.59 -40.75
C PRO A 942 -8.18 8.25 -40.44
N ALA A 943 -6.90 8.06 -40.78
CA ALA A 943 -6.18 6.83 -40.50
C ALA A 943 -5.97 6.65 -38.99
N THR A 944 -5.48 7.69 -38.30
CA THR A 944 -5.36 7.73 -36.84
C THR A 944 -6.70 7.54 -36.14
N MET A 945 -7.75 8.25 -36.56
CA MET A 945 -9.09 8.12 -35.96
C MET A 945 -9.65 6.69 -36.13
N SER A 946 -9.36 6.01 -37.25
CA SER A 946 -9.87 4.66 -37.50
C SER A 946 -9.36 3.60 -36.50
N ILE A 947 -8.17 3.76 -35.89
CA ILE A 947 -7.61 2.74 -35.00
C ILE A 947 -8.41 2.60 -33.69
N PHE A 948 -9.20 3.60 -33.33
CA PHE A 948 -10.12 3.56 -32.18
C PHE A 948 -11.36 2.70 -32.45
N SER A 949 -11.58 2.28 -33.70
CA SER A 949 -12.75 1.50 -34.15
C SER A 949 -12.42 0.27 -35.00
N GLY A 950 -11.15 0.04 -35.32
CA GLY A 950 -10.66 -1.05 -36.17
C GLY A 950 -9.15 -1.23 -36.07
N VAL A 951 -8.58 -2.11 -36.88
CA VAL A 951 -7.13 -2.44 -36.92
C VAL A 951 -6.51 -2.30 -38.32
N GLU A 952 -7.33 -2.03 -39.32
CA GLU A 952 -6.99 -2.07 -40.74
C GLU A 952 -5.93 -1.02 -41.11
N ALA A 953 -6.01 0.18 -40.50
CA ALA A 953 -5.00 1.23 -40.68
C ALA A 953 -3.63 0.92 -40.05
N LEU A 954 -3.54 -0.14 -39.23
CA LEU A 954 -2.26 -0.66 -38.75
C LEU A 954 -1.64 -1.71 -39.69
N GLY A 955 -2.36 -2.12 -40.75
CA GLY A 955 -1.98 -3.22 -41.64
C GLY A 955 -2.27 -4.61 -41.06
N LEU A 956 -3.19 -4.71 -40.10
CA LEU A 956 -3.53 -5.95 -39.40
C LEU A 956 -4.92 -6.46 -39.78
N ASP A 957 -5.09 -7.78 -39.74
CA ASP A 957 -6.39 -8.45 -39.85
C ASP A 957 -6.98 -8.72 -38.45
N PRO A 958 -8.29 -8.50 -38.21
CA PRO A 958 -8.91 -8.73 -36.91
C PRO A 958 -8.90 -10.20 -36.44
N GLU A 959 -9.05 -11.17 -37.35
CA GLU A 959 -9.08 -12.60 -37.02
C GLU A 959 -7.66 -13.11 -36.73
N GLU A 960 -6.67 -12.70 -37.52
CA GLU A 960 -5.27 -13.11 -37.31
C GLU A 960 -4.64 -12.45 -36.07
N SER A 961 -4.91 -11.17 -35.84
CA SER A 961 -4.38 -10.44 -34.68
C SER A 961 -5.11 -10.78 -33.38
N GLY A 962 -6.40 -11.13 -33.46
CA GLY A 962 -7.28 -11.30 -32.29
C GLY A 962 -7.65 -9.99 -31.60
N ALA A 963 -7.35 -8.84 -32.21
CA ALA A 963 -7.70 -7.51 -31.72
C ALA A 963 -8.72 -6.86 -32.66
N THR A 964 -9.80 -6.30 -32.12
CA THR A 964 -10.82 -5.62 -32.95
C THR A 964 -10.73 -4.10 -32.93
N VAL A 965 -9.80 -3.54 -32.14
CA VAL A 965 -9.42 -2.11 -32.12
C VAL A 965 -7.89 -1.97 -32.00
N GLY A 966 -7.32 -1.01 -32.71
CA GLY A 966 -5.88 -0.78 -32.85
C GLY A 966 -5.26 0.13 -31.79
N THR A 967 -5.80 0.19 -30.57
CA THR A 967 -5.33 1.11 -29.52
C THR A 967 -4.32 0.51 -28.53
N ILE A 968 -3.84 -0.72 -28.74
CA ILE A 968 -2.77 -1.33 -27.90
C ILE A 968 -1.58 -0.35 -27.78
N ALA A 969 -0.99 -0.23 -26.59
CA ALA A 969 0.08 0.71 -26.27
C ALA A 969 -0.23 2.22 -26.40
N VAL A 970 -1.43 2.63 -26.85
CA VAL A 970 -1.86 4.04 -26.85
C VAL A 970 -2.21 4.46 -25.42
N PRO A 971 -1.77 5.64 -24.94
CA PRO A 971 -2.17 6.18 -23.63
C PRO A 971 -3.70 6.21 -23.47
N GLU A 972 -4.18 5.95 -22.26
CA GLU A 972 -5.60 5.74 -21.88
C GLU A 972 -6.30 4.57 -22.60
N PHE A 973 -6.33 4.62 -23.93
CA PHE A 973 -7.12 3.76 -24.80
C PHE A 973 -6.57 2.34 -25.00
N GLY A 974 -5.34 2.05 -24.59
CA GLY A 974 -4.73 0.72 -24.70
C GLY A 974 -5.10 -0.27 -23.60
N THR A 975 -5.68 0.17 -22.49
CA THR A 975 -6.10 -0.73 -21.40
C THR A 975 -7.21 -1.69 -21.86
N LYS A 976 -7.25 -2.93 -21.34
CA LYS A 976 -8.30 -3.90 -21.71
C LYS A 976 -9.71 -3.38 -21.42
N PHE A 977 -9.88 -2.59 -20.36
CA PHE A 977 -11.15 -1.96 -20.02
C PHE A 977 -11.59 -0.94 -21.07
N VAL A 978 -10.72 0.01 -21.44
CA VAL A 978 -11.06 1.04 -22.44
C VAL A 978 -11.17 0.44 -23.84
N ARG A 979 -10.37 -0.58 -24.19
CA ARG A 979 -10.58 -1.36 -25.42
C ARG A 979 -11.98 -1.96 -25.46
N GLY A 980 -12.45 -2.61 -24.40
CA GLY A 980 -13.83 -3.12 -24.35
C GLY A 980 -14.91 -2.03 -24.53
N MET A 981 -14.67 -0.81 -24.03
CA MET A 981 -15.56 0.34 -24.30
C MET A 981 -15.52 0.77 -25.78
N LEU A 982 -14.33 0.88 -26.38
CA LEU A 982 -14.16 1.20 -27.80
C LEU A 982 -14.81 0.14 -28.70
N GLU A 983 -14.70 -1.14 -28.36
CA GLU A 983 -15.30 -2.24 -29.12
C GLU A 983 -16.83 -2.19 -29.11
N ALA A 984 -17.43 -1.77 -27.98
CA ALA A 984 -18.87 -1.61 -27.80
C ALA A 984 -19.42 -0.31 -28.42
N THR A 985 -18.62 0.76 -28.49
CA THR A 985 -19.08 2.10 -28.90
C THR A 985 -18.68 2.49 -30.33
N ARG A 986 -17.55 1.99 -30.84
CA ARG A 986 -16.99 2.25 -32.18
C ARG A 986 -16.97 3.75 -32.54
N PRO A 987 -16.24 4.58 -31.76
CA PRO A 987 -16.19 6.03 -31.95
C PRO A 987 -15.64 6.44 -33.31
N ARG A 988 -16.18 7.53 -33.86
CA ARG A 988 -15.89 8.06 -35.19
C ARG A 988 -15.45 9.53 -35.17
N SER A 989 -15.49 10.19 -34.01
CA SER A 989 -15.15 11.59 -33.84
C SER A 989 -14.23 11.80 -32.63
N PHE A 990 -13.50 12.92 -32.62
CA PHE A 990 -12.69 13.34 -31.49
C PHE A 990 -13.58 13.63 -30.27
N GLY A 991 -14.75 14.26 -30.47
CA GLY A 991 -15.74 14.45 -29.42
C GLY A 991 -16.13 13.15 -28.73
N GLU A 992 -16.41 12.08 -29.48
CA GLU A 992 -16.73 10.77 -28.92
C GLU A 992 -15.56 10.14 -28.13
N LEU A 993 -14.31 10.36 -28.54
CA LEU A 993 -13.14 9.95 -27.75
C LEU A 993 -13.05 10.70 -26.42
N VAL A 994 -13.35 12.01 -26.38
CA VAL A 994 -13.42 12.80 -25.14
C VAL A 994 -14.49 12.24 -24.21
N ARG A 995 -15.65 11.83 -24.74
CA ARG A 995 -16.70 11.17 -23.96
C ARG A 995 -16.25 9.83 -23.39
N ILE A 996 -15.59 8.99 -24.20
CA ILE A 996 -15.07 7.69 -23.76
C ILE A 996 -13.98 7.85 -22.69
N SER A 997 -13.10 8.85 -22.83
CA SER A 997 -12.10 9.20 -21.82
C SER A 997 -12.72 9.63 -20.49
N GLY A 998 -13.82 10.41 -20.52
CA GLY A 998 -14.58 10.72 -19.30
C GLY A 998 -15.25 9.49 -18.68
N LEU A 999 -15.91 8.67 -19.51
CA LEU A 999 -16.63 7.46 -19.08
C LEU A 999 -15.72 6.36 -18.51
N SER A 1000 -14.46 6.29 -18.93
CA SER A 1000 -13.50 5.28 -18.45
C SER A 1000 -12.92 5.61 -17.08
N HIS A 1001 -13.13 6.83 -16.58
CA HIS A 1001 -12.51 7.35 -15.36
C HIS A 1001 -13.52 7.59 -14.24
N GLY A 1002 -13.66 6.60 -13.37
CA GLY A 1002 -14.43 6.68 -12.14
C GLY A 1002 -15.25 5.42 -11.88
N THR A 1003 -15.37 5.03 -10.61
CA THR A 1003 -16.25 3.93 -10.21
C THR A 1003 -17.71 4.29 -10.45
N ASP A 1004 -18.47 3.31 -10.97
CA ASP A 1004 -19.90 3.42 -11.31
C ASP A 1004 -20.25 4.50 -12.35
N VAL A 1005 -19.28 4.91 -13.20
CA VAL A 1005 -19.52 5.78 -14.37
C VAL A 1005 -19.97 4.95 -15.59
N TRP A 1006 -19.14 4.00 -16.03
CA TRP A 1006 -19.47 3.10 -17.14
C TRP A 1006 -20.23 1.85 -16.69
N LEU A 1007 -19.58 0.97 -15.92
CA LEU A 1007 -20.12 -0.31 -15.46
C LEU A 1007 -21.39 -0.10 -14.60
N SER A 1008 -22.44 -0.88 -14.86
CA SER A 1008 -23.75 -0.79 -14.17
C SER A 1008 -24.45 0.57 -14.23
N ASN A 1009 -23.97 1.49 -15.08
CA ASN A 1009 -24.49 2.84 -15.27
C ASN A 1009 -24.58 3.16 -16.77
N ALA A 1010 -23.65 3.96 -17.34
CA ALA A 1010 -23.73 4.37 -18.74
C ALA A 1010 -23.77 3.19 -19.73
N GLN A 1011 -23.02 2.11 -19.46
CA GLN A 1011 -23.07 0.89 -20.29
C GLN A 1011 -24.50 0.35 -20.38
N SER A 1012 -25.14 0.13 -19.23
CA SER A 1012 -26.48 -0.45 -19.17
C SER A 1012 -27.55 0.45 -19.79
N LEU A 1013 -27.39 1.77 -19.72
CA LEU A 1013 -28.28 2.75 -20.35
C LEU A 1013 -28.17 2.74 -21.88
N ILE A 1014 -26.97 2.48 -22.41
CA ILE A 1014 -26.71 2.35 -23.85
C ILE A 1014 -27.21 0.99 -24.36
N GLU A 1015 -26.91 -0.11 -23.65
CA GLU A 1015 -27.36 -1.47 -23.98
C GLU A 1015 -28.89 -1.62 -23.91
N SER A 1016 -29.56 -0.92 -22.98
CA SER A 1016 -31.04 -0.91 -22.91
C SER A 1016 -31.70 0.00 -23.96
N GLY A 1017 -30.92 0.79 -24.71
CA GLY A 1017 -31.44 1.82 -25.61
C GLY A 1017 -32.11 3.00 -24.89
N SER A 1018 -31.87 3.19 -23.59
CA SER A 1018 -32.44 4.29 -22.80
C SER A 1018 -31.71 5.62 -23.02
N ALA A 1019 -30.46 5.59 -23.43
CA ALA A 1019 -29.64 6.74 -23.82
C ALA A 1019 -28.64 6.36 -24.92
N ARG A 1020 -28.22 7.30 -25.77
CA ARG A 1020 -27.07 7.10 -26.68
C ARG A 1020 -25.77 7.54 -26.01
N LEU A 1021 -24.62 7.23 -26.62
CA LEU A 1021 -23.31 7.69 -26.14
C LEU A 1021 -23.26 9.23 -25.97
N THR A 1022 -23.90 9.99 -26.86
CA THR A 1022 -24.04 11.46 -26.79
C THR A 1022 -24.92 11.96 -25.64
N ASP A 1023 -25.77 11.10 -25.08
CA ASP A 1023 -26.82 11.51 -24.14
C ASP A 1023 -26.45 11.19 -22.68
N VAL A 1024 -25.58 10.20 -22.44
CA VAL A 1024 -25.10 9.82 -21.10
C VAL A 1024 -24.23 10.90 -20.45
N ILE A 1025 -24.00 10.80 -19.15
CA ILE A 1025 -23.09 11.69 -18.41
C ILE A 1025 -21.66 11.17 -18.59
N ALA A 1026 -20.81 11.88 -19.34
CA ALA A 1026 -19.43 11.49 -19.59
C ALA A 1026 -18.42 12.36 -18.82
N CYS A 1027 -18.69 13.66 -18.73
CA CYS A 1027 -17.91 14.62 -17.96
C CYS A 1027 -18.83 15.40 -17.01
N ARG A 1028 -18.27 15.95 -15.92
CA ARG A 1028 -19.07 16.75 -14.97
C ARG A 1028 -19.70 17.99 -15.61
N ASP A 1029 -19.00 18.59 -16.58
CA ASP A 1029 -19.48 19.72 -17.37
C ASP A 1029 -20.80 19.41 -18.09
N ASP A 1030 -21.04 18.15 -18.47
CA ASP A 1030 -22.29 17.71 -19.08
C ASP A 1030 -23.48 17.92 -18.11
N ILE A 1031 -23.28 17.71 -16.80
CA ILE A 1031 -24.31 17.94 -15.78
C ILE A 1031 -24.66 19.42 -15.72
N MET A 1032 -23.66 20.30 -15.59
CA MET A 1032 -23.92 21.73 -15.46
C MET A 1032 -24.55 22.30 -16.74
N ASN A 1033 -24.02 21.95 -17.91
CA ASN A 1033 -24.55 22.40 -19.20
C ASN A 1033 -25.97 21.87 -19.44
N ARG A 1034 -26.24 20.59 -19.13
CA ARG A 1034 -27.57 19.98 -19.28
C ARG A 1034 -28.60 20.66 -18.39
N LEU A 1035 -28.31 20.79 -17.09
CA LEU A 1035 -29.25 21.37 -16.13
C LEU A 1035 -29.55 22.85 -16.43
N ILE A 1036 -28.55 23.63 -16.87
CA ILE A 1036 -28.77 25.01 -17.34
C ILE A 1036 -29.66 25.01 -18.59
N SER A 1037 -29.44 24.09 -19.54
CA SER A 1037 -30.28 23.96 -20.75
C SER A 1037 -31.71 23.50 -20.45
N ASP A 1038 -31.93 22.74 -19.37
CA ASP A 1038 -33.26 22.34 -18.88
C ASP A 1038 -33.93 23.46 -18.03
N GLY A 1039 -33.22 24.58 -17.79
CA GLY A 1039 -33.76 25.79 -17.17
C GLY A 1039 -33.44 25.98 -15.68
N LEU A 1040 -32.64 25.10 -15.06
CA LEU A 1040 -32.21 25.28 -13.68
C LEU A 1040 -31.28 26.51 -13.55
N ALA A 1041 -31.30 27.14 -12.36
CA ALA A 1041 -30.39 28.24 -12.05
C ALA A 1041 -28.92 27.78 -12.14
N PRO A 1042 -28.00 28.55 -12.76
CA PRO A 1042 -26.63 28.11 -12.97
C PRO A 1042 -25.86 27.74 -11.68
N LYS A 1043 -26.17 28.42 -10.56
CA LYS A 1043 -25.59 28.09 -9.24
C LYS A 1043 -26.05 26.74 -8.70
N ASP A 1044 -27.30 26.35 -8.93
CA ASP A 1044 -27.80 25.02 -8.56
C ASP A 1044 -27.22 23.93 -9.45
N ALA A 1045 -27.13 24.17 -10.76
CA ALA A 1045 -26.47 23.27 -11.70
C ALA A 1045 -25.00 23.01 -11.34
N PHE A 1046 -24.25 24.07 -10.96
CA PHE A 1046 -22.88 23.96 -10.46
C PHE A 1046 -22.79 23.20 -9.13
N ARG A 1047 -23.66 23.50 -8.17
CA ARG A 1047 -23.76 22.81 -6.87
C ARG A 1047 -24.00 21.31 -7.05
N ILE A 1048 -24.95 20.93 -7.91
CA ILE A 1048 -25.26 19.53 -8.22
C ILE A 1048 -24.06 18.85 -8.90
N MET A 1049 -23.47 19.47 -9.93
CA MET A 1049 -22.27 18.98 -10.60
C MET A 1049 -21.12 18.69 -9.62
N GLU A 1050 -20.78 19.65 -8.74
CA GLU A 1050 -19.68 19.51 -7.79
C GLU A 1050 -19.95 18.47 -6.68
N ARG A 1051 -21.21 18.15 -6.37
CA ARG A 1051 -21.56 17.04 -5.48
C ARG A 1051 -21.43 15.68 -6.17
N VAL A 1052 -22.04 15.53 -7.35
CA VAL A 1052 -22.05 14.28 -8.11
C VAL A 1052 -20.63 13.85 -8.48
N ARG A 1053 -19.79 14.77 -8.99
CA ARG A 1053 -18.39 14.45 -9.34
C ARG A 1053 -17.51 14.06 -8.14
N LYS A 1054 -17.95 14.31 -6.90
CA LYS A 1054 -17.29 13.92 -5.64
C LYS A 1054 -17.90 12.66 -5.01
N GLY A 1055 -18.80 11.96 -5.71
CA GLY A 1055 -19.45 10.75 -5.21
C GLY A 1055 -20.45 10.97 -4.07
N ARG A 1056 -20.89 12.22 -3.85
CA ARG A 1056 -21.79 12.59 -2.74
C ARG A 1056 -23.28 12.47 -3.11
N GLY A 1057 -23.58 12.01 -4.33
CA GLY A 1057 -24.93 11.99 -4.89
C GLY A 1057 -25.61 13.36 -4.90
N LEU A 1058 -26.90 13.34 -5.20
CA LEU A 1058 -27.78 14.50 -5.06
C LEU A 1058 -27.98 14.86 -3.57
N ALA A 1059 -28.34 16.09 -3.25
CA ALA A 1059 -28.83 16.45 -1.92
C ALA A 1059 -30.34 16.23 -1.82
N ASP A 1060 -30.87 16.20 -0.59
CA ASP A 1060 -32.31 16.11 -0.34
C ASP A 1060 -33.06 17.25 -1.07
N GLY A 1061 -33.95 16.89 -2.00
CA GLY A 1061 -34.74 17.83 -2.81
C GLY A 1061 -34.10 18.26 -4.13
N ASP A 1062 -32.82 17.98 -4.39
CA ASP A 1062 -32.21 18.20 -5.71
C ASP A 1062 -32.86 17.29 -6.77
N ASP A 1063 -33.28 16.09 -6.38
CA ASP A 1063 -34.01 15.15 -7.25
C ASP A 1063 -35.38 15.70 -7.66
N GLN A 1064 -36.13 16.30 -6.73
CA GLN A 1064 -37.39 16.96 -7.05
C GLN A 1064 -37.18 18.20 -7.92
N LEU A 1065 -36.16 19.01 -7.63
CA LEU A 1065 -35.79 20.18 -8.45
C LEU A 1065 -35.48 19.78 -9.90
N MET A 1066 -34.76 18.67 -10.10
CA MET A 1066 -34.49 18.10 -11.41
C MET A 1066 -35.77 17.61 -12.11
N ARG A 1067 -36.67 16.89 -11.39
CA ARG A 1067 -37.96 16.45 -11.95
C ARG A 1067 -38.87 17.62 -12.34
N ASP A 1068 -38.89 18.70 -11.56
CA ASP A 1068 -39.71 19.90 -11.82
C ASP A 1068 -39.31 20.62 -13.12
N HIS A 1069 -38.05 20.45 -13.55
CA HIS A 1069 -37.52 20.95 -14.83
C HIS A 1069 -37.51 19.88 -15.94
N GLY A 1070 -38.14 18.73 -15.72
CA GLY A 1070 -38.30 17.68 -16.74
C GLY A 1070 -37.07 16.80 -16.98
N VAL A 1071 -36.09 16.79 -16.07
CA VAL A 1071 -34.93 15.90 -16.15
C VAL A 1071 -35.37 14.44 -16.00
N PRO A 1072 -34.97 13.51 -16.90
CA PRO A 1072 -35.39 12.11 -16.82
C PRO A 1072 -34.90 11.36 -15.58
N GLU A 1073 -35.71 10.45 -15.04
CA GLU A 1073 -35.37 9.67 -13.84
C GLU A 1073 -34.07 8.86 -13.99
N TRP A 1074 -33.78 8.32 -15.18
CA TRP A 1074 -32.52 7.60 -15.43
C TRP A 1074 -31.27 8.48 -15.25
N TYR A 1075 -31.41 9.79 -15.49
CA TYR A 1075 -30.33 10.77 -15.33
C TYR A 1075 -30.10 11.07 -13.83
N ILE A 1076 -31.19 11.17 -13.07
CA ILE A 1076 -31.19 11.30 -11.59
C ILE A 1076 -30.52 10.06 -10.97
N ASP A 1077 -30.92 8.85 -11.39
CA ASP A 1077 -30.29 7.59 -10.98
C ASP A 1077 -28.80 7.54 -11.32
N SER A 1078 -28.41 7.99 -12.51
CA SER A 1078 -27.01 8.05 -12.95
C SER A 1078 -26.18 8.97 -12.06
N CYS A 1079 -26.71 10.16 -11.71
CA CYS A 1079 -26.09 11.11 -10.79
C CYS A 1079 -25.83 10.53 -9.38
N ASN A 1080 -26.71 9.64 -8.90
CA ASN A 1080 -26.55 9.01 -7.59
C ASN A 1080 -25.58 7.80 -7.60
N LYS A 1081 -25.33 7.20 -8.77
CA LYS A 1081 -24.36 6.10 -8.93
C LYS A 1081 -22.92 6.59 -8.91
N ILE A 1082 -22.60 7.59 -9.75
CA ILE A 1082 -21.24 8.11 -10.01
C ILE A 1082 -20.48 8.36 -8.71
N LYS A 1083 -19.29 7.75 -8.55
CA LYS A 1083 -18.42 7.96 -7.38
C LYS A 1083 -17.35 9.03 -7.59
N TYR A 1084 -16.95 9.23 -8.85
CA TYR A 1084 -15.97 10.22 -9.26
C TYR A 1084 -16.14 10.49 -10.76
N MET A 1085 -15.84 11.70 -11.24
CA MET A 1085 -15.91 12.02 -12.66
C MET A 1085 -15.01 13.21 -13.06
N PHE A 1086 -14.43 13.14 -14.25
CA PHE A 1086 -13.52 14.15 -14.81
C PHE A 1086 -14.22 15.46 -15.27
N PRO A 1087 -13.49 16.60 -15.29
CA PRO A 1087 -13.83 17.74 -16.14
C PRO A 1087 -13.55 17.46 -17.62
N LYS A 1088 -14.38 18.00 -18.51
CA LYS A 1088 -14.22 17.87 -19.98
C LYS A 1088 -12.87 18.42 -20.46
N ALA A 1089 -12.33 19.44 -19.78
CA ALA A 1089 -11.00 19.98 -20.02
C ALA A 1089 -9.87 18.94 -19.86
N HIS A 1090 -9.94 18.10 -18.83
CA HIS A 1090 -8.95 17.05 -18.58
C HIS A 1090 -9.05 15.95 -19.63
N ALA A 1091 -10.28 15.49 -19.91
CA ALA A 1091 -10.53 14.50 -20.96
C ALA A 1091 -10.06 15.01 -22.34
N ALA A 1092 -10.39 16.24 -22.72
CA ALA A 1092 -9.94 16.84 -23.98
C ALA A 1092 -8.41 16.93 -24.06
N ALA A 1093 -7.72 17.34 -22.99
CA ALA A 1093 -6.26 17.38 -22.97
C ALA A 1093 -5.63 15.98 -23.17
N TYR A 1094 -6.12 14.97 -22.44
CA TYR A 1094 -5.59 13.60 -22.48
C TYR A 1094 -5.86 12.94 -23.83
N VAL A 1095 -7.04 13.17 -24.43
CA VAL A 1095 -7.35 12.70 -25.78
C VAL A 1095 -6.48 13.41 -26.83
N THR A 1096 -6.18 14.71 -26.68
CA THR A 1096 -5.22 15.39 -27.57
C THR A 1096 -3.84 14.73 -27.53
N MET A 1097 -3.31 14.42 -26.34
CA MET A 1097 -2.02 13.71 -26.19
C MET A 1097 -2.09 12.30 -26.80
N SER A 1098 -3.14 11.54 -26.48
CA SER A 1098 -3.33 10.16 -26.93
C SER A 1098 -3.48 10.09 -28.45
N PHE A 1099 -4.19 11.04 -29.07
CA PHE A 1099 -4.36 11.12 -30.52
C PHE A 1099 -3.06 11.50 -31.23
N ARG A 1100 -2.31 12.48 -30.70
CA ARG A 1100 -0.95 12.81 -31.20
C ARG A 1100 -0.04 11.59 -31.16
N ILE A 1101 -0.02 10.84 -30.06
CA ILE A 1101 0.79 9.62 -29.91
C ILE A 1101 0.28 8.49 -30.84
N ALA A 1102 -1.03 8.36 -31.03
CA ALA A 1102 -1.64 7.42 -31.97
C ALA A 1102 -1.29 7.73 -33.45
N TYR A 1103 -1.11 9.01 -33.81
CA TYR A 1103 -0.65 9.40 -35.14
C TYR A 1103 0.72 8.80 -35.45
N PHE A 1104 1.68 8.88 -34.52
CA PHE A 1104 2.97 8.19 -34.68
C PHE A 1104 2.81 6.66 -34.71
N LYS A 1105 1.88 6.07 -33.96
CA LYS A 1105 1.60 4.62 -34.08
C LYS A 1105 1.20 4.21 -35.51
N VAL A 1106 0.42 5.03 -36.21
CA VAL A 1106 -0.01 4.78 -37.59
C VAL A 1106 1.14 5.06 -38.58
N HIS A 1107 1.69 6.27 -38.55
CA HIS A 1107 2.58 6.78 -39.61
C HIS A 1107 4.08 6.58 -39.36
N HIS A 1108 4.50 6.42 -38.09
CA HIS A 1108 5.89 6.24 -37.64
C HIS A 1108 6.02 5.08 -36.63
N PRO A 1109 5.65 3.84 -37.04
CA PRO A 1109 5.41 2.77 -36.09
C PRO A 1109 6.67 2.32 -35.33
N ILE A 1110 7.84 2.30 -35.97
CA ILE A 1110 9.10 1.85 -35.34
C ILE A 1110 9.48 2.80 -34.20
N GLU A 1111 9.36 4.10 -34.46
CA GLU A 1111 9.59 5.19 -33.52
C GLU A 1111 8.59 5.14 -32.36
N PHE A 1112 7.30 4.89 -32.66
CA PHE A 1112 6.26 4.68 -31.65
C PHE A 1112 6.58 3.53 -30.68
N TYR A 1113 6.89 2.33 -31.18
CA TYR A 1113 7.16 1.20 -30.28
C TYR A 1113 8.49 1.37 -29.54
N ALA A 1114 9.54 1.91 -30.18
CA ALA A 1114 10.80 2.22 -29.49
C ALA A 1114 10.61 3.23 -28.34
N CYS A 1115 9.75 4.23 -28.56
CA CYS A 1115 9.34 5.20 -27.54
C CYS A 1115 8.53 4.53 -26.41
N TYR A 1116 7.50 3.76 -26.76
CA TYR A 1116 6.64 3.06 -25.79
C TYR A 1116 7.45 2.11 -24.88
N PHE A 1117 8.30 1.26 -25.47
CA PHE A 1117 9.11 0.31 -24.70
C PHE A 1117 10.21 1.00 -23.85
N THR A 1118 10.71 2.15 -24.30
CA THR A 1118 11.65 2.95 -23.47
C THR A 1118 11.00 3.49 -22.21
N ILE A 1119 9.78 4.04 -22.33
CA ILE A 1119 9.18 4.86 -21.27
C ILE A 1119 8.23 4.06 -20.38
N ARG A 1120 7.43 3.15 -20.95
CA ARG A 1120 6.33 2.48 -20.24
C ARG A 1120 6.53 1.00 -19.94
N ALA A 1121 7.55 0.36 -20.53
CA ALA A 1121 7.80 -1.07 -20.35
C ALA A 1121 8.85 -1.35 -19.28
N SER A 1122 8.62 -0.90 -18.04
CA SER A 1122 9.55 -1.04 -16.91
C SER A 1122 9.88 -2.50 -16.56
N ASP A 1123 8.94 -3.42 -16.77
CA ASP A 1123 9.08 -4.86 -16.51
C ASP A 1123 9.45 -5.69 -17.76
N PHE A 1124 10.07 -5.08 -18.78
CA PHE A 1124 10.38 -5.77 -20.04
C PHE A 1124 11.41 -6.89 -19.87
N ASP A 1125 11.05 -8.10 -20.28
CA ASP A 1125 11.95 -9.26 -20.33
C ASP A 1125 12.31 -9.59 -21.79
N SER A 1126 13.61 -9.63 -22.09
CA SER A 1126 14.15 -9.97 -23.42
C SER A 1126 13.61 -11.29 -24.02
N SER A 1127 13.20 -12.25 -23.20
CA SER A 1127 12.63 -13.53 -23.65
C SER A 1127 11.32 -13.38 -24.44
N VAL A 1128 10.55 -12.31 -24.21
CA VAL A 1128 9.28 -12.02 -24.93
C VAL A 1128 9.51 -11.81 -26.43
N ILE A 1129 10.71 -11.39 -26.84
CA ILE A 1129 11.07 -11.25 -28.26
C ILE A 1129 11.28 -12.61 -28.94
N SER A 1130 11.69 -13.64 -28.22
CA SER A 1130 11.84 -15.00 -28.77
C SER A 1130 10.50 -15.74 -28.93
N MET A 1131 9.43 -15.30 -28.27
CA MET A 1131 8.10 -15.91 -28.33
C MET A 1131 7.45 -15.72 -29.71
N SER A 1132 6.80 -16.75 -30.24
CA SER A 1132 5.91 -16.63 -31.40
C SER A 1132 4.60 -15.91 -31.03
N ALA A 1133 3.83 -15.49 -32.04
CA ALA A 1133 2.50 -14.92 -31.81
C ALA A 1133 1.55 -15.91 -31.11
N GLN A 1134 1.72 -17.22 -31.32
CA GLN A 1134 0.94 -18.24 -30.61
C GLN A 1134 1.34 -18.32 -29.13
N ASP A 1135 2.64 -18.39 -28.83
CA ASP A 1135 3.13 -18.45 -27.44
C ASP A 1135 2.67 -17.22 -26.63
N ILE A 1136 2.66 -16.04 -27.27
CA ILE A 1136 2.14 -14.81 -26.66
C ILE A 1136 0.65 -14.95 -26.31
N ARG A 1137 -0.20 -15.43 -27.24
CA ARG A 1137 -1.64 -15.64 -26.96
C ARG A 1137 -1.86 -16.67 -25.84
N GLU A 1138 -1.10 -17.75 -25.81
CA GLU A 1138 -1.21 -18.80 -24.78
C GLU A 1138 -0.78 -18.29 -23.39
N ALA A 1139 0.31 -17.51 -23.32
CA ALA A 1139 0.76 -16.86 -22.08
C ALA A 1139 -0.28 -15.84 -21.57
N LEU A 1140 -0.81 -14.98 -22.46
CA LEU A 1140 -1.86 -14.01 -22.12
C LEU A 1140 -3.13 -14.70 -21.60
N SER A 1141 -3.60 -15.76 -22.26
CA SER A 1141 -4.75 -16.55 -21.82
C SER A 1141 -4.53 -17.17 -20.43
N THR A 1142 -3.30 -17.63 -20.14
CA THR A 1142 -2.93 -18.18 -18.83
C THR A 1142 -2.94 -17.11 -17.73
N ILE A 1143 -2.44 -15.89 -18.03
CA ILE A 1143 -2.46 -14.76 -17.10
C ILE A 1143 -3.90 -14.28 -16.85
N ASP A 1144 -4.73 -14.15 -17.90
CA ASP A 1144 -6.12 -13.71 -17.79
C ASP A 1144 -7.02 -14.73 -17.07
N ALA A 1145 -6.75 -16.03 -17.20
CA ALA A 1145 -7.45 -17.08 -16.47
C ALA A 1145 -7.06 -17.12 -14.97
N ASN A 1146 -5.92 -16.54 -14.59
CA ASN A 1146 -5.45 -16.52 -13.22
C ASN A 1146 -6.01 -15.31 -12.45
N GLN A 1147 -7.02 -15.56 -11.59
CA GLN A 1147 -7.60 -14.52 -10.73
C GLN A 1147 -6.59 -13.92 -9.73
N ASP A 1148 -5.52 -14.65 -9.40
CA ASP A 1148 -4.45 -14.23 -8.50
C ASP A 1148 -3.24 -13.62 -9.25
N ALA A 1149 -3.37 -13.28 -10.54
CA ALA A 1149 -2.31 -12.65 -11.34
C ALA A 1149 -1.78 -11.36 -10.69
N THR A 1150 -0.46 -11.30 -10.49
CA THR A 1150 0.23 -10.21 -9.80
C THR A 1150 0.26 -8.92 -10.63
N GLY A 1151 0.63 -7.81 -10.00
CA GLY A 1151 0.83 -6.54 -10.73
C GLY A 1151 1.88 -6.68 -11.84
N ARG A 1152 2.96 -7.43 -11.60
CA ARG A 1152 4.00 -7.70 -12.59
C ARG A 1152 3.49 -8.55 -13.75
N ASP A 1153 2.66 -9.57 -13.49
CA ASP A 1153 2.07 -10.40 -14.55
C ASP A 1153 1.19 -9.56 -15.48
N LYS A 1154 0.44 -8.61 -14.91
CA LYS A 1154 -0.42 -7.68 -15.69
C LYS A 1154 0.40 -6.66 -16.49
N SER A 1155 1.49 -6.13 -15.93
CA SER A 1155 2.43 -5.27 -16.66
C SER A 1155 3.10 -6.03 -17.82
N LEU A 1156 3.58 -7.25 -17.56
CA LEU A 1156 4.19 -8.11 -18.57
C LEU A 1156 3.20 -8.50 -19.67
N ALA A 1157 1.93 -8.75 -19.33
CA ALA A 1157 0.87 -9.00 -20.32
C ALA A 1157 0.69 -7.80 -21.29
N ALA A 1158 0.65 -6.56 -20.79
CA ALA A 1158 0.56 -5.38 -21.65
C ALA A 1158 1.79 -5.23 -22.58
N ILE A 1159 2.98 -5.57 -22.09
CA ILE A 1159 4.22 -5.60 -22.89
C ILE A 1159 4.14 -6.70 -23.96
N MET A 1160 3.66 -7.90 -23.62
CA MET A 1160 3.46 -9.02 -24.54
C MET A 1160 2.46 -8.68 -25.66
N GLU A 1161 1.35 -8.01 -25.34
CA GLU A 1161 0.39 -7.51 -26.34
C GLU A 1161 1.06 -6.54 -27.32
N ALA A 1162 1.83 -5.57 -26.83
CA ALA A 1162 2.52 -4.59 -27.67
C ALA A 1162 3.64 -5.21 -28.53
N VAL A 1163 4.42 -6.16 -28.00
CA VAL A 1163 5.44 -6.90 -28.77
C VAL A 1163 4.78 -7.78 -29.84
N GLY A 1164 3.66 -8.43 -29.51
CA GLY A 1164 2.87 -9.21 -30.47
C GLY A 1164 2.38 -8.36 -31.62
N GLU A 1165 1.76 -7.21 -31.33
CA GLU A 1165 1.29 -6.25 -32.35
C GLU A 1165 2.45 -5.75 -33.24
N ALA A 1166 3.56 -5.31 -32.64
CA ALA A 1166 4.74 -4.83 -33.38
C ALA A 1166 5.29 -5.91 -34.34
N LYS A 1167 5.40 -7.17 -33.88
CA LYS A 1167 5.83 -8.31 -34.72
C LYS A 1167 4.88 -8.57 -35.89
N MET A 1168 3.56 -8.52 -35.65
CA MET A 1168 2.56 -8.71 -36.72
C MET A 1168 2.60 -7.59 -37.77
N ARG A 1169 3.00 -6.37 -37.37
CA ARG A 1169 3.27 -5.24 -38.27
C ARG A 1169 4.65 -5.31 -38.96
N GLY A 1170 5.36 -6.44 -38.84
CA GLY A 1170 6.66 -6.68 -39.49
C GLY A 1170 7.87 -6.07 -38.77
N ILE A 1171 7.71 -5.53 -37.56
CA ILE A 1171 8.79 -4.85 -36.85
C ILE A 1171 9.71 -5.88 -36.20
N THR A 1172 10.99 -5.78 -36.54
CA THR A 1172 12.03 -6.69 -36.05
C THR A 1172 12.71 -6.12 -34.82
N PHE A 1173 12.95 -6.97 -33.83
CA PHE A 1173 13.70 -6.63 -32.63
C PHE A 1173 15.10 -7.25 -32.70
N LEU A 1174 16.13 -6.46 -32.42
CA LEU A 1174 17.51 -6.91 -32.33
C LEU A 1174 17.85 -7.21 -30.86
N PRO A 1175 18.60 -8.30 -30.58
CA PRO A 1175 18.98 -8.67 -29.22
C PRO A 1175 19.89 -7.61 -28.58
N VAL A 1176 20.21 -7.80 -27.30
CA VAL A 1176 21.20 -6.95 -26.62
C VAL A 1176 22.59 -7.15 -27.25
N ASP A 1177 23.36 -6.08 -27.38
CA ASP A 1177 24.72 -6.06 -27.94
C ASP A 1177 25.56 -5.08 -27.12
N ILE A 1178 26.64 -5.57 -26.48
CA ILE A 1178 27.46 -4.73 -25.58
C ILE A 1178 28.11 -3.54 -26.31
N ALA A 1179 28.38 -3.62 -27.61
CA ALA A 1179 28.95 -2.52 -28.38
C ALA A 1179 27.91 -1.47 -28.82
N LYS A 1180 26.62 -1.84 -28.91
CA LYS A 1180 25.57 -0.98 -29.51
C LYS A 1180 24.42 -0.61 -28.60
N SER A 1181 23.97 -1.50 -27.73
CA SER A 1181 22.80 -1.27 -26.88
C SER A 1181 23.02 -0.07 -25.94
N CYS A 1182 21.97 0.72 -25.74
CA CYS A 1182 21.91 1.74 -24.71
C CYS A 1182 21.63 1.12 -23.33
N ALA A 1183 21.77 1.90 -22.26
CA ALA A 1183 21.51 1.42 -20.90
C ALA A 1183 20.04 1.01 -20.72
N ALA A 1184 19.12 1.97 -20.90
CA ALA A 1184 17.67 1.79 -20.73
C ALA A 1184 16.82 2.06 -21.99
N ARG A 1185 17.35 2.79 -22.97
CA ARG A 1185 16.60 3.24 -24.16
C ARG A 1185 16.57 2.19 -25.27
N PHE A 1186 15.40 1.89 -25.81
CA PHE A 1186 15.25 1.07 -27.01
C PHE A 1186 15.70 1.91 -28.22
N ALA A 1187 16.73 1.46 -28.94
CA ALA A 1187 17.37 2.22 -30.01
C ALA A 1187 16.93 1.72 -31.38
N ILE A 1188 16.84 2.62 -32.38
CA ILE A 1188 16.52 2.23 -33.76
C ILE A 1188 17.82 1.97 -34.51
N GLU A 1189 17.98 0.77 -35.08
CA GLU A 1189 19.11 0.39 -35.92
C GLU A 1189 18.57 -0.25 -37.21
N ASN A 1190 18.85 0.37 -38.37
CA ASN A 1190 18.52 -0.16 -39.69
C ASN A 1190 17.04 -0.60 -39.87
N GLY A 1191 16.09 0.16 -39.31
CA GLY A 1191 14.65 -0.16 -39.36
C GLY A 1191 14.21 -1.28 -38.39
N SER A 1192 15.05 -1.64 -37.43
CA SER A 1192 14.75 -2.59 -36.35
C SER A 1192 14.95 -1.93 -34.98
N ILE A 1193 14.32 -2.47 -33.95
CA ILE A 1193 14.42 -1.97 -32.57
C ILE A 1193 15.43 -2.79 -31.77
N ARG A 1194 16.56 -2.21 -31.38
CA ARG A 1194 17.54 -2.85 -30.50
C ARG A 1194 17.18 -2.72 -29.03
N LEU A 1195 17.25 -3.87 -28.35
CA LEU A 1195 17.05 -3.96 -26.90
C LEU A 1195 18.09 -3.18 -26.09
N PRO A 1196 17.66 -2.53 -24.99
CA PRO A 1196 18.57 -1.95 -24.00
C PRO A 1196 19.16 -3.02 -23.07
N LEU A 1197 20.28 -2.69 -22.43
CA LEU A 1197 20.99 -3.57 -21.49
C LEU A 1197 20.14 -4.00 -20.29
N VAL A 1198 19.23 -3.14 -19.79
CA VAL A 1198 18.32 -3.46 -18.66
C VAL A 1198 17.24 -4.51 -18.97
N SER A 1199 17.00 -4.83 -20.25
CA SER A 1199 16.03 -5.88 -20.66
C SER A 1199 16.50 -7.31 -20.34
N VAL A 1200 17.75 -7.46 -19.90
CA VAL A 1200 18.33 -8.72 -19.43
C VAL A 1200 17.97 -8.88 -17.94
N ALA A 1201 17.28 -9.96 -17.58
CA ALA A 1201 16.66 -10.19 -16.27
C ALA A 1201 17.61 -10.19 -15.03
N SER A 1202 18.90 -9.94 -15.21
CA SER A 1202 19.92 -9.77 -14.15
C SER A 1202 20.64 -8.42 -14.16
N LEU A 1203 20.45 -7.55 -15.16
CA LEU A 1203 21.10 -6.24 -15.25
C LEU A 1203 20.17 -5.10 -14.81
N GLY A 1204 20.41 -4.55 -13.61
CA GLY A 1204 19.80 -3.29 -13.19
C GLY A 1204 20.42 -2.06 -13.88
N ASP A 1205 19.69 -0.93 -13.86
CA ASP A 1205 20.09 0.34 -14.51
C ASP A 1205 21.52 0.78 -14.16
N THR A 1206 21.94 0.74 -12.89
CA THR A 1206 23.32 1.08 -12.47
C THR A 1206 24.38 0.22 -13.16
N ALA A 1207 24.11 -1.07 -13.36
CA ALA A 1207 25.02 -1.97 -14.04
C ALA A 1207 25.07 -1.65 -15.54
N ALA A 1208 23.90 -1.49 -16.16
CA ALA A 1208 23.75 -1.10 -17.56
C ALA A 1208 24.44 0.24 -17.89
N ARG A 1209 24.27 1.28 -17.05
CA ARG A 1209 24.97 2.57 -17.20
C ARG A 1209 26.48 2.43 -17.09
N SER A 1210 26.98 1.60 -16.16
CA SER A 1210 28.43 1.39 -16.04
C SER A 1210 29.07 0.78 -17.30
N VAL A 1211 28.33 -0.06 -18.04
CA VAL A 1211 28.77 -0.61 -19.33
C VAL A 1211 28.84 0.47 -20.39
N VAL A 1212 27.81 1.32 -20.51
CA VAL A 1212 27.79 2.42 -21.49
C VAL A 1212 28.90 3.42 -21.20
N GLN A 1213 29.03 3.87 -19.96
CA GLN A 1213 30.07 4.81 -19.52
C GLN A 1213 31.47 4.26 -19.83
N ALA A 1214 31.78 3.02 -19.45
CA ALA A 1214 33.08 2.43 -19.77
C ALA A 1214 33.29 2.34 -21.29
N ARG A 1215 32.29 1.91 -22.07
CA ARG A 1215 32.39 1.81 -23.54
C ARG A 1215 32.73 3.15 -24.22
N GLU A 1216 32.22 4.25 -23.67
CA GLU A 1216 32.48 5.61 -24.18
C GLU A 1216 33.93 6.05 -23.98
N GLU A 1217 34.61 5.58 -22.92
CA GLU A 1217 36.04 5.82 -22.71
C GLU A 1217 36.90 5.10 -23.76
N ARG A 1218 36.58 3.82 -24.02
CA ARG A 1218 37.13 3.02 -25.12
C ARG A 1218 36.27 1.76 -25.36
N PRO A 1219 36.19 1.23 -26.59
CA PRO A 1219 35.59 -0.09 -26.85
C PRO A 1219 36.16 -1.19 -25.96
N PHE A 1220 35.37 -2.21 -25.65
CA PHE A 1220 35.84 -3.37 -24.89
C PHE A 1220 36.70 -4.28 -25.78
N SER A 1221 37.86 -4.69 -25.28
CA SER A 1221 38.79 -5.55 -26.03
C SER A 1221 38.63 -7.04 -25.67
N SER A 1222 38.12 -7.34 -24.48
CA SER A 1222 37.82 -8.70 -24.02
C SER A 1222 36.67 -8.74 -22.99
N ILE A 1223 36.16 -9.93 -22.67
CA ILE A 1223 35.18 -10.15 -21.59
C ILE A 1223 35.81 -9.81 -20.22
N GLN A 1224 37.12 -10.05 -20.06
CA GLN A 1224 37.88 -9.63 -18.89
C GLN A 1224 37.94 -8.10 -18.77
N ASP A 1225 38.27 -7.37 -19.84
CA ASP A 1225 38.28 -5.90 -19.88
C ASP A 1225 36.89 -5.30 -19.60
N LEU A 1226 35.82 -5.91 -20.14
CA LEU A 1226 34.43 -5.57 -19.80
C LEU A 1226 34.16 -5.73 -18.29
N ARG A 1227 34.55 -6.86 -17.68
CA ARG A 1227 34.30 -7.12 -16.26
C ARG A 1227 35.09 -6.18 -15.35
N ASP A 1228 36.33 -5.88 -15.70
CA ASP A 1228 37.24 -5.12 -14.84
C ASP A 1228 36.94 -3.61 -14.85
N ARG A 1229 36.32 -3.09 -15.93
CA ARG A 1229 35.96 -1.67 -16.08
C ARG A 1229 34.52 -1.33 -15.71
N THR A 1230 33.69 -2.32 -15.40
CA THR A 1230 32.25 -2.13 -15.15
C THR A 1230 31.84 -2.68 -13.79
N ARG A 1231 30.60 -2.42 -13.35
CA ARG A 1231 30.03 -2.99 -12.13
C ARG A 1231 29.35 -4.35 -12.39
N LEU A 1232 29.79 -5.09 -13.42
CA LEU A 1232 29.20 -6.38 -13.78
C LEU A 1232 29.72 -7.50 -12.87
N THR A 1233 28.79 -8.22 -12.24
CA THR A 1233 29.13 -9.46 -11.51
C THR A 1233 29.36 -10.60 -12.50
N ARG A 1234 29.98 -11.70 -12.04
CA ARG A 1234 30.10 -12.93 -12.84
C ARG A 1234 28.74 -13.42 -13.34
N SER A 1235 27.70 -13.33 -12.51
CA SER A 1235 26.33 -13.70 -12.91
C SER A 1235 25.81 -12.83 -14.06
N HIS A 1236 26.13 -11.53 -14.10
CA HIS A 1236 25.73 -10.66 -15.21
C HIS A 1236 26.47 -11.05 -16.50
N ILE A 1237 27.78 -11.33 -16.42
CA ILE A 1237 28.59 -11.78 -17.57
C ILE A 1237 28.05 -13.10 -18.12
N ASP A 1238 27.69 -14.06 -17.25
CA ASP A 1238 27.13 -15.34 -17.69
C ASP A 1238 25.76 -15.13 -18.37
N THR A 1239 24.85 -14.30 -17.84
CA THR A 1239 23.58 -13.97 -18.54
C THR A 1239 23.79 -13.22 -19.85
N LEU A 1240 24.77 -12.32 -19.94
CA LEU A 1240 25.14 -11.62 -21.18
C LEU A 1240 25.76 -12.57 -22.22
N ARG A 1241 26.44 -13.63 -21.78
CA ARG A 1241 26.94 -14.70 -22.66
C ARG A 1241 25.77 -15.54 -23.19
N ASP A 1242 24.86 -15.95 -22.32
CA ASP A 1242 23.69 -16.78 -22.66
C ASP A 1242 22.72 -16.07 -23.61
N THR A 1243 22.57 -14.75 -23.49
CA THR A 1243 21.77 -13.90 -24.40
C THR A 1243 22.50 -13.55 -25.70
N GLY A 1244 23.76 -13.97 -25.88
CA GLY A 1244 24.57 -13.67 -27.06
C GLY A 1244 25.13 -12.25 -27.14
N ALA A 1245 24.91 -11.40 -26.12
CA ALA A 1245 25.31 -10.00 -26.11
C ALA A 1245 26.84 -9.77 -26.13
N LEU A 1246 27.62 -10.80 -25.77
CA LEU A 1246 29.09 -10.81 -25.79
C LEU A 1246 29.69 -11.38 -27.09
N ALA A 1247 28.88 -11.67 -28.10
CA ALA A 1247 29.35 -12.29 -29.34
C ALA A 1247 30.44 -11.43 -30.04
N GLY A 1248 31.61 -12.03 -30.25
CA GLY A 1248 32.76 -11.39 -30.89
C GLY A 1248 33.85 -10.87 -29.93
N LEU A 1249 33.59 -10.84 -28.62
CA LEU A 1249 34.64 -10.55 -27.62
C LEU A 1249 35.44 -11.82 -27.25
N PRO A 1250 36.78 -11.77 -27.21
CA PRO A 1250 37.60 -12.84 -26.64
C PRO A 1250 37.47 -12.86 -25.11
N GLU A 1251 37.72 -14.01 -24.47
CA GLU A 1251 37.68 -14.12 -23.00
C GLU A 1251 38.72 -13.21 -22.32
N THR A 1252 39.93 -13.12 -22.88
CA THR A 1252 41.03 -12.30 -22.35
C THR A 1252 41.85 -11.63 -23.44
N ASP A 1253 42.42 -10.47 -23.12
CA ASP A 1253 43.39 -9.79 -23.96
C ASP A 1253 44.72 -10.56 -24.01
N GLN A 1254 45.19 -10.88 -25.22
CA GLN A 1254 46.47 -11.58 -25.42
C GLN A 1254 47.68 -10.63 -25.28
N LEU A 1255 47.46 -9.31 -25.33
CA LEU A 1255 48.45 -8.27 -25.15
C LEU A 1255 47.81 -7.10 -24.38
N SER A 1256 48.32 -6.82 -23.17
CA SER A 1256 48.04 -5.58 -22.45
C SER A 1256 49.15 -4.58 -22.77
N LEU A 1257 48.77 -3.38 -23.21
CA LEU A 1257 49.67 -2.25 -23.44
C LEU A 1257 49.21 -1.10 -22.53
N PHE A 1258 50.19 -0.46 -21.88
CA PHE A 1258 49.97 0.64 -20.92
C PHE A 1258 49.42 1.91 -21.57
#